data_AF-A0A3S0ZIF4-F1
#
_entry.id   AF-A0A3S0ZIF4-F1
#
_cell.length_a   1.000
_cell.length_b   1.000
_cell.length_c   1.000
_cell.angle_alpha   90.00
_cell.angle_beta   90.00
_cell.angle_gamma   90.00
#
_symmetry.space_group_name_H-M   'P 1'
#
loop_
_entity.id
_entity.type
_entity.pdbx_description
1 polymer ?
#
loop_
_entity_poly.entity_id
_entity_poly.type
_entity_poly.pdbx_seq_one_letter_code
_entity_poly.pdbx_strand_id
1 'polypeptide(L)'
;MSNFDALVAKLREIFQIDRPDLDFGVYRILNARAGEIEDYLSKRLKARVAEALAAGTAANTETLKDEIAKAEKSAQELGISADQLPKVQQLRAQLAAASSGASEHENQVFSHLLTFFSRYYDKGDFISQRRYKGDTYAIPYSGEEVVLHWANRDQYYTKSGESFSNFSFKLDDGRVVHFRLVAADTAKDNRKDNDKERRFVLATARTVTRTDEDGETFEETIQPVTEEDGALVIRFDYAPQPKGTKQEALVDQAVAAILDDEAVKARWLALTTRAPTEKNPKRTLLEKHLTTYTQKNTADYFIHKDLGGFLRRELDFYIKNEVMNLDDVQGAEAFAAIEKNLRMIQCLRAIALDLITFLASIENFQKKLWLKKKFVVAAQYCVTLDRVPEALYPAIAANPAQWAQWHDLGMRGTAAAGTVEDLKAEPFLMVDTALFDAGFRADLLKAIPDLDASLDGLLVHGDNFQALRLLGERFEARVGTLYIDPPYNTDASAIIYKNGYKDSSWLTLIDQSLRSSTALAKNTAVICGSIDDTEVSGMREVFGQSYTKQIGIGIVRANPQSRKTSGKFSPVHEYAIFYGRTDLAQPSSLGFSQKKAERYPLVDEIGHFAWMNFVRAGNADLRTDRPKSFYPIWVHEDGKLYVPKLQWVDENNAYDVLEERPAGVEEVYPIKYDGAEKIEKRWQRGHERVRKEYGEYRARRDSSGVLNIDFKTRMDDEAAPTTWWDRPEYASSNFGAAELADIVPRNDFDYPKTKGFVMDALRAAGATEDEAICVDFFAGSGTTGHAVIELNRLDQGKRKYILVEQGC
;
A
#
# COMPACT_ATOMS: atom_id res chain seq x y z
N MET A 1 -14.31 -40.33 3.01
CA MET A 1 -13.24 -39.72 3.83
C MET A 1 -13.83 -39.45 5.21
N SER A 2 -13.19 -39.84 6.31
CA SER A 2 -13.75 -39.55 7.64
C SER A 2 -13.64 -38.04 7.97
N ASN A 3 -14.41 -37.54 8.94
CA ASN A 3 -14.28 -36.13 9.39
C ASN A 3 -12.87 -35.83 9.90
N PHE A 4 -12.22 -36.81 10.53
CA PHE A 4 -10.83 -36.73 10.95
C PHE A 4 -9.88 -36.58 9.74
N ASP A 5 -10.02 -37.43 8.73
CA ASP A 5 -9.18 -37.36 7.52
C ASP A 5 -9.35 -36.03 6.79
N ALA A 6 -10.58 -35.51 6.73
CA ALA A 6 -10.88 -34.20 6.14
C ALA A 6 -10.26 -33.05 6.93
N LEU A 7 -10.32 -33.10 8.28
CA LEU A 7 -9.63 -32.15 9.16
C LEU A 7 -8.11 -32.20 8.94
N VAL A 8 -7.52 -33.38 8.92
CA VAL A 8 -6.07 -33.55 8.70
C VAL A 8 -5.67 -33.00 7.33
N ALA A 9 -6.44 -33.30 6.28
CA ALA A 9 -6.18 -32.76 4.94
C ALA A 9 -6.24 -31.22 4.93
N LYS A 10 -7.23 -30.63 5.61
CA LYS A 10 -7.35 -29.17 5.72
C LYS A 10 -6.22 -28.55 6.52
N LEU A 11 -5.82 -29.18 7.62
CA LEU A 11 -4.68 -28.72 8.42
C LEU A 11 -3.38 -28.81 7.61
N ARG A 12 -3.14 -29.89 6.84
CA ARG A 12 -1.99 -29.98 5.94
C ARG A 12 -1.96 -28.86 4.90
N GLU A 13 -3.12 -28.51 4.34
CA GLU A 13 -3.26 -27.35 3.45
C GLU A 13 -2.87 -26.05 4.17
N ILE A 14 -3.40 -25.82 5.37
CA ILE A 14 -3.13 -24.62 6.18
C ILE A 14 -1.65 -24.50 6.54
N PHE A 15 -1.04 -25.59 7.00
CA PHE A 15 0.38 -25.66 7.34
C PHE A 15 1.28 -25.66 6.10
N GLN A 16 0.71 -25.77 4.90
CA GLN A 16 1.41 -25.79 3.61
C GLN A 16 2.55 -26.85 3.57
N ILE A 17 2.37 -27.97 4.27
CA ILE A 17 3.39 -29.04 4.41
C ILE A 17 3.65 -29.71 3.05
N ASP A 18 2.66 -29.68 2.16
CA ASP A 18 2.73 -30.28 0.82
C ASP A 18 3.27 -29.32 -0.26
N ARG A 19 3.77 -28.13 0.11
CA ARG A 19 4.39 -27.16 -0.82
C ARG A 19 5.92 -27.11 -0.64
N PRO A 20 6.68 -28.03 -1.27
CA PRO A 20 8.15 -28.00 -1.28
C PRO A 20 8.73 -26.74 -1.96
N ASP A 21 7.88 -26.00 -2.66
CA ASP A 21 8.13 -24.79 -3.47
C ASP A 21 8.65 -23.60 -2.65
N LEU A 22 8.53 -23.73 -1.32
CA LEU A 22 8.90 -22.72 -0.35
C LEU A 22 10.21 -23.12 0.34
N ASP A 23 11.29 -23.46 -0.39
CA ASP A 23 12.58 -23.77 0.25
C ASP A 23 13.36 -22.49 0.66
N PHE A 24 12.65 -21.56 1.32
CA PHE A 24 13.21 -20.33 1.87
C PHE A 24 12.62 -20.01 3.24
N GLY A 25 13.43 -19.42 4.12
CA GLY A 25 12.98 -18.95 5.44
C GLY A 25 12.33 -20.04 6.31
N VAL A 26 11.10 -19.77 6.76
CA VAL A 26 10.32 -20.60 7.72
C VAL A 26 10.00 -21.98 7.17
N TYR A 27 9.71 -22.08 5.89
CA TYR A 27 9.28 -23.30 5.25
C TYR A 27 10.42 -24.34 5.15
N ARG A 28 11.68 -23.89 5.15
CA ARG A 28 12.83 -24.79 5.34
C ARG A 28 12.84 -25.44 6.73
N ILE A 29 12.41 -24.70 7.76
CA ILE A 29 12.26 -25.23 9.14
C ILE A 29 11.02 -26.13 9.24
N LEU A 30 9.90 -25.74 8.62
CA LEU A 30 8.68 -26.56 8.57
C LEU A 30 8.93 -27.86 7.83
N ASN A 31 9.61 -27.83 6.68
CA ASN A 31 10.02 -29.02 5.94
C ASN A 31 10.98 -29.89 6.76
N ALA A 32 11.94 -29.29 7.48
CA ALA A 32 12.84 -30.02 8.37
C ALA A 32 12.10 -30.73 9.53
N ARG A 33 10.96 -30.19 9.96
CA ARG A 33 10.10 -30.79 11.01
C ARG A 33 8.81 -31.41 10.47
N ALA A 34 8.68 -31.57 9.15
CA ALA A 34 7.43 -32.02 8.53
C ALA A 34 7.00 -33.39 9.08
N GLY A 35 7.95 -34.28 9.37
CA GLY A 35 7.67 -35.57 10.01
C GLY A 35 7.09 -35.46 11.42
N GLU A 36 7.55 -34.50 12.25
CA GLU A 36 7.00 -34.27 13.60
C GLU A 36 5.58 -33.68 13.52
N ILE A 37 5.35 -32.76 12.57
CA ILE A 37 4.04 -32.15 12.34
C ILE A 37 3.06 -33.21 11.83
N GLU A 38 3.51 -34.04 10.90
CA GLU A 38 2.71 -35.12 10.32
C GLU A 38 2.35 -36.19 11.38
N ASP A 39 3.29 -36.57 12.26
CA ASP A 39 3.00 -37.48 13.37
C ASP A 39 1.98 -36.87 14.36
N TYR A 40 2.10 -35.57 14.65
CA TYR A 40 1.13 -34.87 15.48
C TYR A 40 -0.28 -34.87 14.86
N LEU A 41 -0.39 -34.47 13.59
CA LEU A 41 -1.68 -34.35 12.88
C LEU A 41 -2.35 -35.71 12.67
N SER A 42 -1.60 -36.72 12.23
CA SER A 42 -2.15 -38.03 11.85
C SER A 42 -2.39 -38.96 13.04
N LYS A 43 -1.60 -38.85 14.13
CA LYS A 43 -1.69 -39.79 15.27
C LYS A 43 -2.03 -39.10 16.59
N ARG A 44 -1.23 -38.11 17.01
CA ARG A 44 -1.34 -37.54 18.37
C ARG A 44 -2.60 -36.72 18.56
N LEU A 45 -3.09 -36.03 17.52
CA LEU A 45 -4.32 -35.24 17.56
C LEU A 45 -5.51 -36.13 17.93
N LYS A 46 -5.68 -37.26 17.22
CA LYS A 46 -6.76 -38.22 17.48
C LYS A 46 -6.68 -38.79 18.90
N ALA A 47 -5.47 -39.16 19.34
CA ALA A 47 -5.26 -39.66 20.70
C ALA A 47 -5.64 -38.62 21.76
N ARG A 48 -5.29 -37.34 21.56
CA ARG A 48 -5.68 -36.25 22.47
C ARG A 48 -7.18 -36.02 22.54
N VAL A 49 -7.89 -36.09 21.41
CA VAL A 49 -9.36 -35.94 21.40
C VAL A 49 -10.01 -37.08 22.18
N ALA A 50 -9.56 -38.31 21.93
CA ALA A 50 -10.03 -39.49 22.64
C ALA A 50 -9.75 -39.38 24.16
N GLU A 51 -8.55 -38.95 24.55
CA GLU A 51 -8.16 -38.77 25.96
C GLU A 51 -8.99 -37.68 26.64
N ALA A 52 -9.19 -36.53 25.99
CA ALA A 52 -9.95 -35.41 26.53
C ALA A 52 -11.44 -35.77 26.73
N LEU A 53 -12.03 -36.51 25.79
CA LEU A 53 -13.40 -37.01 25.92
C LEU A 53 -13.51 -38.13 26.97
N ALA A 54 -12.52 -39.04 27.05
CA ALA A 54 -12.50 -40.15 28.00
C ALA A 54 -12.32 -39.68 29.46
N ALA A 55 -11.44 -38.71 29.71
CA ALA A 55 -11.34 -38.06 31.03
C ALA A 55 -12.67 -37.42 31.44
N GLY A 56 -13.42 -36.92 30.45
CA GLY A 56 -14.76 -36.40 30.60
C GLY A 56 -15.77 -37.46 31.04
N THR A 57 -15.79 -38.60 30.36
CA THR A 57 -16.70 -39.70 30.66
C THR A 57 -16.38 -40.35 32.00
N ALA A 58 -15.10 -40.58 32.32
CA ALA A 58 -14.67 -41.23 33.56
C ALA A 58 -15.16 -40.50 34.83
N ALA A 59 -15.01 -39.18 34.87
CA ALA A 59 -15.48 -38.36 35.99
C ALA A 59 -17.00 -38.45 36.19
N ASN A 60 -17.78 -38.48 35.10
CA ASN A 60 -19.24 -38.61 35.18
C ASN A 60 -19.70 -40.03 35.54
N THR A 61 -18.94 -41.04 35.08
CA THR A 61 -19.19 -42.46 35.36
C THR A 61 -18.97 -42.78 36.84
N GLU A 62 -17.98 -42.16 37.50
CA GLU A 62 -17.76 -42.30 38.94
C GLU A 62 -18.88 -41.64 39.75
N THR A 63 -19.29 -40.41 39.43
CA THR A 63 -20.45 -39.78 40.09
C THR A 63 -21.73 -40.59 39.92
N LEU A 64 -22.00 -41.12 38.72
CA LEU A 64 -23.15 -41.98 38.48
C LEU A 64 -23.07 -43.29 39.28
N LYS A 65 -21.89 -43.91 39.39
CA LYS A 65 -21.68 -45.09 40.24
C LYS A 65 -21.91 -44.79 41.72
N ASP A 66 -21.45 -43.64 42.21
CA ASP A 66 -21.66 -43.20 43.58
C ASP A 66 -23.14 -42.89 43.88
N GLU A 67 -23.86 -42.29 42.93
CA GLU A 67 -25.29 -42.04 43.04
C GLU A 67 -26.11 -43.32 42.98
N ILE A 68 -25.73 -44.27 42.11
CA ILE A 68 -26.31 -45.62 42.09
C ILE A 68 -26.09 -46.31 43.43
N ALA A 69 -24.85 -46.30 43.96
CA ALA A 69 -24.54 -46.93 45.25
C ALA A 69 -25.34 -46.30 46.41
N LYS A 70 -25.52 -44.97 46.42
CA LYS A 70 -26.37 -44.28 47.40
C LYS A 70 -27.85 -44.66 47.23
N ALA A 71 -28.36 -44.70 46.00
CA ALA A 71 -29.75 -45.05 45.73
C ALA A 71 -30.06 -46.53 46.05
N GLU A 72 -29.12 -47.43 45.78
CA GLU A 72 -29.20 -48.85 46.15
C GLU A 72 -29.20 -49.04 47.67
N LYS A 73 -28.35 -48.29 48.39
CA LYS A 73 -28.34 -48.28 49.86
C LYS A 73 -29.66 -47.79 50.46
N SER A 74 -30.21 -46.70 49.93
CA SER A 74 -31.54 -46.21 50.35
C SER A 74 -32.68 -47.18 50.03
N ALA A 75 -32.60 -47.93 48.92
CA ALA A 75 -33.56 -48.99 48.60
C ALA A 75 -33.51 -50.12 49.64
N GLN A 76 -32.29 -50.51 50.05
CA GLN A 76 -32.04 -51.50 51.08
C GLN A 76 -32.61 -51.09 52.45
N GLU A 77 -32.42 -49.82 52.84
CA GLU A 77 -32.94 -49.27 54.10
C GLU A 77 -34.48 -49.20 54.13
N LEU A 78 -35.13 -49.08 52.97
CA LEU A 78 -36.59 -49.08 52.82
C LEU A 78 -37.19 -50.49 52.62
N GLY A 79 -36.37 -51.54 52.57
CA GLY A 79 -36.81 -52.93 52.37
C GLY A 79 -37.35 -53.24 50.97
N ILE A 80 -37.05 -52.40 49.98
CA ILE A 80 -37.49 -52.55 48.59
C ILE A 80 -36.30 -53.07 47.75
N SER A 81 -36.54 -53.97 46.81
CA SER A 81 -35.49 -54.43 45.89
C SER A 81 -34.96 -53.26 45.06
N ALA A 82 -33.64 -53.08 45.02
CA ALA A 82 -32.97 -52.04 44.24
C ALA A 82 -33.36 -52.10 42.75
N ASP A 83 -33.63 -53.30 42.22
CA ASP A 83 -34.05 -53.49 40.83
C ASP A 83 -35.50 -53.04 40.57
N GLN A 84 -36.29 -52.76 41.60
CA GLN A 84 -37.66 -52.26 41.49
C GLN A 84 -37.77 -50.74 41.69
N LEU A 85 -36.70 -50.06 42.11
CA LEU A 85 -36.70 -48.60 42.24
C LEU A 85 -36.57 -47.93 40.87
N PRO A 86 -37.54 -47.09 40.44
CA PRO A 86 -37.45 -46.38 39.16
C PRO A 86 -36.19 -45.52 39.05
N LYS A 87 -35.73 -44.95 40.16
CA LYS A 87 -34.51 -44.13 40.23
C LYS A 87 -33.23 -44.93 39.97
N VAL A 88 -33.12 -46.15 40.50
CA VAL A 88 -31.96 -47.05 40.27
C VAL A 88 -31.96 -47.55 38.82
N GLN A 89 -33.14 -47.91 38.28
CA GLN A 89 -33.28 -48.29 36.88
C GLN A 89 -32.89 -47.15 35.92
N GLN A 90 -33.34 -45.91 36.20
CA GLN A 90 -32.96 -44.73 35.43
C GLN A 90 -31.46 -44.46 35.46
N LEU A 91 -30.83 -44.48 36.64
CA LEU A 91 -29.39 -44.23 36.78
C LEU A 91 -28.54 -45.32 36.08
N ARG A 92 -28.95 -46.60 36.18
CA ARG A 92 -28.29 -47.70 35.45
C ARG A 92 -28.47 -47.57 33.93
N ALA A 93 -29.63 -47.13 33.45
CA ALA A 93 -29.85 -46.85 32.03
C ALA A 93 -28.99 -45.65 31.54
N GLN A 94 -28.85 -44.59 32.35
CA GLN A 94 -27.97 -43.46 32.06
C GLN A 94 -26.48 -43.86 32.02
N LEU A 95 -26.05 -44.76 32.91
CA LEU A 95 -24.70 -45.32 32.92
C LEU A 95 -24.41 -46.15 31.66
N ALA A 96 -25.38 -46.97 31.23
CA ALA A 96 -25.28 -47.74 29.99
C ALA A 96 -25.21 -46.83 28.74
N ALA A 97 -26.01 -45.75 28.71
CA ALA A 97 -26.01 -44.77 27.62
C ALA A 97 -24.77 -43.87 27.59
N ALA A 98 -24.04 -43.72 28.70
CA ALA A 98 -22.79 -42.95 28.73
C ALA A 98 -21.65 -43.61 27.93
N SER A 99 -21.73 -44.93 27.71
CA SER A 99 -20.69 -45.70 27.01
C SER A 99 -20.81 -45.67 25.48
N SER A 100 -21.98 -45.33 24.92
CA SER A 100 -22.24 -45.32 23.48
C SER A 100 -22.04 -43.96 22.79
N GLY A 101 -22.06 -42.85 23.52
CA GLY A 101 -22.01 -41.48 22.96
C GLY A 101 -20.61 -40.91 22.66
N ALA A 102 -19.53 -41.57 23.08
CA ALA A 102 -18.17 -41.02 22.95
C ALA A 102 -17.72 -40.87 21.48
N SER A 103 -18.09 -41.81 20.61
CA SER A 103 -17.75 -41.81 19.18
C SER A 103 -18.50 -40.72 18.37
N GLU A 104 -19.72 -40.38 18.80
CA GLU A 104 -20.51 -39.33 18.15
C GLU A 104 -19.95 -37.93 18.46
N HIS A 105 -19.60 -37.67 19.73
CA HIS A 105 -18.96 -36.42 20.12
C HIS A 105 -17.55 -36.26 19.55
N GLU A 106 -16.78 -37.34 19.42
CA GLU A 106 -15.49 -37.31 18.73
C GLU A 106 -15.64 -36.80 17.28
N ASN A 107 -16.61 -37.36 16.54
CA ASN A 107 -16.91 -36.92 15.18
C ASN A 107 -17.43 -35.47 15.11
N GLN A 108 -18.20 -35.01 16.10
CA GLN A 108 -18.65 -33.62 16.20
C GLN A 108 -17.48 -32.66 16.45
N VAL A 109 -16.55 -33.00 17.36
CA VAL A 109 -15.35 -32.18 17.61
C VAL A 109 -14.54 -32.03 16.33
N PHE A 110 -14.29 -33.11 15.59
CA PHE A 110 -13.59 -33.03 14.31
C PHE A 110 -14.33 -32.19 13.26
N SER A 111 -15.66 -32.33 13.18
CA SER A 111 -16.49 -31.54 12.27
C SER A 111 -16.44 -30.04 12.59
N HIS A 112 -16.54 -29.67 13.87
CA HIS A 112 -16.45 -28.28 14.32
C HIS A 112 -15.06 -27.68 14.09
N LEU A 113 -13.98 -28.43 14.38
CA LEU A 113 -12.61 -28.00 14.07
C LEU A 113 -12.43 -27.77 12.58
N LEU A 114 -12.88 -28.71 11.73
CA LEU A 114 -12.79 -28.59 10.28
C LEU A 114 -13.56 -27.36 9.79
N THR A 115 -14.78 -27.17 10.27
CA THR A 115 -15.64 -26.04 9.91
C THR A 115 -15.01 -24.72 10.33
N PHE A 116 -14.48 -24.64 11.56
CA PHE A 116 -13.82 -23.45 12.09
C PHE A 116 -12.60 -23.06 11.24
N PHE A 117 -11.65 -23.97 11.06
CA PHE A 117 -10.43 -23.67 10.29
C PHE A 117 -10.70 -23.45 8.80
N SER A 118 -11.70 -24.13 8.21
CA SER A 118 -12.10 -23.89 6.82
C SER A 118 -12.78 -22.54 6.63
N ARG A 119 -13.49 -22.02 7.64
CA ARG A 119 -14.19 -20.74 7.58
C ARG A 119 -13.21 -19.56 7.53
N TYR A 120 -12.13 -19.64 8.29
CA TYR A 120 -11.19 -18.52 8.46
C TYR A 120 -9.90 -18.68 7.65
N TYR A 121 -9.75 -19.74 6.86
CA TYR A 121 -8.62 -19.95 5.97
C TYR A 121 -9.06 -20.09 4.51
N ASP A 122 -8.62 -19.17 3.66
CA ASP A 122 -8.86 -19.21 2.22
C ASP A 122 -7.54 -19.06 1.45
N LYS A 123 -7.18 -20.08 0.68
CA LYS A 123 -6.08 -20.08 -0.30
C LYS A 123 -4.72 -19.55 0.18
N GLY A 124 -4.39 -19.72 1.46
CA GLY A 124 -3.13 -19.25 2.03
C GLY A 124 -3.25 -18.05 2.96
N ASP A 125 -4.47 -17.55 3.18
CA ASP A 125 -4.72 -16.35 3.96
C ASP A 125 -5.76 -16.57 5.08
N PHE A 126 -5.62 -15.82 6.18
CA PHE A 126 -6.51 -15.84 7.34
C PHE A 126 -7.40 -14.59 7.39
N ILE A 127 -8.65 -14.71 6.94
CA ILE A 127 -9.58 -13.58 6.79
C ILE A 127 -10.76 -13.73 7.76
N SER A 128 -11.21 -12.61 8.33
CA SER A 128 -12.42 -12.59 9.15
C SER A 128 -13.68 -12.81 8.30
N GLN A 129 -14.48 -13.83 8.64
CA GLN A 129 -15.79 -14.08 8.03
C GLN A 129 -16.85 -14.21 9.13
N ARG A 130 -17.32 -13.09 9.67
CA ARG A 130 -18.38 -13.08 10.70
C ARG A 130 -19.75 -13.33 10.07
N ARG A 131 -20.31 -14.52 10.33
CA ARG A 131 -21.66 -14.94 9.89
C ARG A 131 -22.63 -15.02 11.07
N TYR A 132 -23.89 -14.70 10.83
CA TYR A 132 -24.99 -14.83 11.78
C TYR A 132 -26.00 -15.85 11.23
N LYS A 133 -25.68 -17.14 11.43
CA LYS A 133 -26.40 -18.34 10.92
C LYS A 133 -26.59 -18.40 9.39
N GLY A 134 -26.18 -19.53 8.78
CA GLY A 134 -26.24 -19.72 7.32
C GLY A 134 -25.25 -18.82 6.57
N ASP A 135 -25.70 -18.16 5.50
CA ASP A 135 -24.89 -17.29 4.64
C ASP A 135 -25.06 -15.78 4.92
N THR A 136 -25.72 -15.41 6.02
CA THR A 136 -26.00 -14.01 6.35
C THR A 136 -24.84 -13.38 7.13
N TYR A 137 -24.28 -12.28 6.64
CA TYR A 137 -23.30 -11.46 7.36
C TYR A 137 -24.00 -10.50 8.30
N ALA A 138 -23.54 -10.41 9.56
CA ALA A 138 -24.00 -9.38 10.48
C ALA A 138 -22.84 -8.83 11.30
N ILE A 139 -22.83 -7.52 11.48
CA ILE A 139 -21.91 -6.85 12.41
C ILE A 139 -22.72 -6.58 13.68
N PRO A 140 -22.45 -7.28 14.79
CA PRO A 140 -23.17 -7.02 16.03
C PRO A 140 -22.86 -5.61 16.52
N TYR A 141 -23.87 -4.73 16.53
CA TYR A 141 -23.78 -3.39 17.07
C TYR A 141 -24.17 -3.43 18.56
N SER A 142 -23.18 -3.27 19.45
CA SER A 142 -23.38 -3.28 20.91
C SER A 142 -23.59 -1.89 21.51
N GLY A 143 -23.83 -0.86 20.68
CA GLY A 143 -23.91 0.53 21.12
C GLY A 143 -22.56 1.27 21.14
N GLU A 144 -21.47 0.59 20.77
CA GLU A 144 -20.15 1.20 20.49
C GLU A 144 -20.02 1.54 19.00
N GLU A 145 -19.23 2.56 18.66
CA GLU A 145 -18.92 2.89 17.27
C GLU A 145 -18.28 1.69 16.56
N VAL A 146 -18.90 1.26 15.46
CA VAL A 146 -18.40 0.15 14.64
C VAL A 146 -17.41 0.71 13.62
N VAL A 147 -16.16 0.26 13.71
CA VAL A 147 -15.13 0.58 12.72
C VAL A 147 -15.19 -0.46 11.61
N LEU A 148 -15.61 -0.03 10.41
CA LEU A 148 -15.50 -0.83 9.20
C LEU A 148 -14.08 -0.73 8.66
N HIS A 149 -13.53 -1.86 8.23
CA HIS A 149 -12.24 -1.90 7.56
C HIS A 149 -12.21 -2.98 6.48
N TRP A 150 -11.21 -2.91 5.60
CA TRP A 150 -11.01 -3.90 4.56
C TRP A 150 -10.52 -5.24 5.14
N ALA A 151 -10.68 -6.32 4.36
CA ALA A 151 -10.52 -7.70 4.82
C ALA A 151 -9.10 -8.01 5.33
N ASN A 152 -8.08 -7.48 4.66
CA ASN A 152 -6.67 -7.79 4.87
C ASN A 152 -5.94 -6.77 5.78
N ARG A 153 -6.68 -5.92 6.51
CA ARG A 153 -6.09 -4.84 7.34
C ARG A 153 -5.07 -5.34 8.37
N ASP A 154 -5.34 -6.48 8.99
CA ASP A 154 -4.50 -7.05 10.05
C ASP A 154 -3.35 -7.90 9.50
N GLN A 155 -2.99 -7.72 8.23
CA GLN A 155 -1.96 -8.51 7.57
C GLN A 155 -0.92 -7.59 6.91
N TYR A 156 0.30 -8.10 6.77
CA TYR A 156 1.30 -7.53 5.87
C TYR A 156 1.08 -8.09 4.49
N TYR A 157 1.12 -7.22 3.49
CA TYR A 157 1.15 -7.65 2.11
C TYR A 157 2.59 -7.96 1.70
N THR A 158 2.80 -9.15 1.15
CA THR A 158 4.09 -9.52 0.57
C THR A 158 3.88 -9.89 -0.90
N LYS A 159 4.46 -9.09 -1.79
CA LYS A 159 4.48 -9.37 -3.22
C LYS A 159 5.41 -10.56 -3.46
N SER A 160 4.89 -11.63 -4.03
CA SER A 160 5.72 -12.73 -4.52
C SER A 160 6.29 -12.36 -5.89
N GLY A 161 7.42 -11.66 -5.84
CA GLY A 161 8.32 -11.37 -6.96
C GLY A 161 9.34 -10.37 -6.43
N GLU A 162 10.65 -10.58 -6.46
CA GLU A 162 11.48 -11.23 -7.48
C GLU A 162 12.64 -12.03 -6.88
N SER A 163 12.46 -12.68 -5.73
CA SER A 163 13.38 -13.76 -5.35
C SER A 163 12.84 -15.06 -5.90
N PHE A 164 13.12 -15.35 -7.17
CA PHE A 164 13.00 -16.70 -7.68
C PHE A 164 14.01 -17.57 -6.91
N SER A 165 13.57 -18.10 -5.78
CA SER A 165 14.42 -18.87 -4.89
C SER A 165 14.70 -20.24 -5.49
N ASN A 166 15.92 -20.71 -5.26
CA ASN A 166 16.34 -22.07 -5.56
C ASN A 166 15.31 -23.06 -4.99
N PHE A 167 14.83 -23.99 -5.82
CA PHE A 167 13.92 -25.06 -5.42
C PHE A 167 14.73 -26.33 -5.18
N SER A 168 14.47 -27.06 -4.11
CA SER A 168 15.18 -28.31 -3.84
C SER A 168 14.22 -29.43 -3.48
N PHE A 169 14.54 -30.66 -3.88
CA PHE A 169 13.85 -31.86 -3.41
C PHE A 169 14.83 -33.01 -3.20
N LYS A 170 14.42 -33.97 -2.37
CA LYS A 170 15.20 -35.17 -2.08
C LYS A 170 14.60 -36.39 -2.78
N LEU A 171 15.48 -37.26 -3.25
CA LEU A 171 15.13 -38.60 -3.72
C LEU A 171 15.04 -39.56 -2.52
N ASP A 172 14.38 -40.71 -2.72
CA ASP A 172 14.19 -41.73 -1.67
C ASP A 172 15.51 -42.28 -1.10
N ASP A 173 16.59 -42.19 -1.89
CA ASP A 173 17.94 -42.59 -1.49
C ASP A 173 18.74 -41.48 -0.78
N GLY A 174 18.10 -40.34 -0.51
CA GLY A 174 18.67 -39.21 0.25
C GLY A 174 19.43 -38.18 -0.59
N ARG A 175 19.64 -38.42 -1.89
CA ARG A 175 20.30 -37.46 -2.79
C ARG A 175 19.42 -36.25 -3.09
N VAL A 176 20.04 -35.11 -3.33
CA VAL A 176 19.34 -33.82 -3.46
C VAL A 176 19.43 -33.32 -4.88
N VAL A 177 18.32 -32.75 -5.36
CA VAL A 177 18.22 -32.08 -6.66
C VAL A 177 17.81 -30.63 -6.41
N HIS A 178 18.53 -29.70 -7.04
CA HIS A 178 18.31 -28.26 -6.96
C HIS A 178 17.91 -27.73 -8.34
N PHE A 179 16.87 -26.91 -8.40
CA PHE A 179 16.61 -26.01 -9.51
C PHE A 179 17.02 -24.60 -9.10
N ARG A 180 17.88 -23.96 -9.89
CA ARG A 180 18.39 -22.62 -9.61
C ARG A 180 18.06 -21.68 -10.75
N LEU A 181 17.64 -20.46 -10.43
CA LEU A 181 17.55 -19.43 -11.46
C LEU A 181 18.89 -18.72 -11.60
N VAL A 182 19.31 -18.43 -12.82
CA VAL A 182 20.51 -17.63 -13.08
C VAL A 182 20.19 -16.17 -12.73
N ALA A 183 20.83 -15.65 -11.68
CA ALA A 183 20.51 -14.38 -11.02
C ALA A 183 20.57 -13.12 -11.93
N ALA A 184 21.20 -13.21 -13.10
CA ALA A 184 21.28 -12.10 -14.06
C ALA A 184 19.99 -11.90 -14.88
N ASP A 185 19.08 -12.88 -14.92
CA ASP A 185 17.89 -12.90 -15.80
C ASP A 185 16.55 -12.83 -15.06
N THR A 186 16.57 -12.60 -13.73
CA THR A 186 15.37 -12.17 -13.00
C THR A 186 14.89 -10.84 -13.56
N ALA A 187 13.57 -10.67 -13.71
CA ALA A 187 13.02 -9.34 -13.97
C ALA A 187 13.64 -8.37 -12.94
N LYS A 188 14.39 -7.39 -13.43
CA LYS A 188 14.69 -6.16 -12.70
C LYS A 188 13.66 -5.08 -12.99
N ASP A 189 12.78 -5.41 -13.93
CA ASP A 189 11.86 -4.49 -14.55
C ASP A 189 10.48 -5.16 -14.69
N ASN A 190 9.48 -4.60 -14.03
CA ASN A 190 8.03 -4.78 -14.18
C ASN A 190 7.54 -4.31 -15.58
N ARG A 191 8.22 -4.76 -16.66
CA ARG A 191 7.91 -4.48 -18.07
C ARG A 191 6.55 -5.02 -18.47
N LYS A 192 5.82 -4.22 -19.24
CA LYS A 192 4.69 -4.66 -20.05
C LYS A 192 5.17 -4.99 -21.47
N ASP A 193 5.79 -6.16 -21.63
CA ASP A 193 6.14 -6.68 -22.96
C ASP A 193 4.85 -7.00 -23.74
N ASN A 194 4.30 -6.05 -24.51
CA ASN A 194 2.99 -6.20 -25.17
C ASN A 194 2.92 -7.39 -26.17
N ASP A 195 4.08 -7.83 -26.69
CA ASP A 195 4.22 -8.90 -27.69
C ASP A 195 4.97 -10.16 -27.20
N LYS A 196 5.52 -10.15 -25.98
CA LYS A 196 6.29 -11.28 -25.41
C LYS A 196 5.88 -11.54 -23.96
N GLU A 197 5.91 -12.80 -23.52
CA GLU A 197 5.69 -13.17 -22.13
C GLU A 197 6.95 -13.84 -21.58
N ARG A 198 7.48 -13.40 -20.45
CA ARG A 198 8.60 -14.09 -19.80
C ARG A 198 8.14 -15.42 -19.21
N ARG A 199 8.94 -16.47 -19.43
CA ARG A 199 8.66 -17.85 -19.01
C ARG A 199 9.96 -18.49 -18.50
N PHE A 200 9.83 -19.52 -17.67
CA PHE A 200 10.99 -20.30 -17.27
C PHE A 200 11.45 -21.17 -18.44
N VAL A 201 12.73 -21.08 -18.78
CA VAL A 201 13.39 -21.92 -19.78
C VAL A 201 14.64 -22.52 -19.18
N LEU A 202 15.00 -23.74 -19.59
CA LEU A 202 16.27 -24.35 -19.18
C LEU A 202 17.42 -23.44 -19.64
N ALA A 203 18.37 -23.17 -18.74
CA ALA A 203 19.47 -22.27 -19.05
C ALA A 203 20.30 -22.79 -20.21
N THR A 204 20.88 -21.89 -21.00
CA THR A 204 21.83 -22.28 -22.05
C THR A 204 23.26 -22.20 -21.52
N ALA A 205 24.14 -23.06 -22.03
CA ALA A 205 25.55 -23.00 -21.65
C ALA A 205 26.17 -21.70 -22.15
N ARG A 206 26.66 -20.85 -21.24
CA ARG A 206 27.23 -19.53 -21.54
C ARG A 206 28.18 -19.06 -20.46
N THR A 207 29.17 -18.25 -20.81
CA THR A 207 30.04 -17.56 -19.85
C THR A 207 29.44 -16.19 -19.52
N VAL A 208 29.32 -15.88 -18.24
CA VAL A 208 28.84 -14.58 -17.75
C VAL A 208 29.88 -13.95 -16.85
N THR A 209 30.16 -12.67 -17.04
CA THR A 209 31.01 -11.90 -16.12
C THR A 209 30.19 -11.47 -14.91
N ARG A 210 30.68 -11.73 -13.70
CA ARG A 210 30.06 -11.33 -12.43
C ARG A 210 31.01 -10.45 -11.65
N THR A 211 30.46 -9.63 -10.77
CA THR A 211 31.22 -8.79 -9.84
C THR A 211 30.95 -9.29 -8.43
N ASP A 212 31.99 -9.52 -7.64
CA ASP A 212 31.86 -9.93 -6.24
C ASP A 212 31.55 -8.75 -5.29
N GLU A 213 31.46 -9.05 -3.99
CA GLU A 213 31.13 -8.08 -2.94
C GLU A 213 32.20 -6.97 -2.79
N ASP A 214 33.43 -7.23 -3.25
CA ASP A 214 34.56 -6.30 -3.19
C ASP A 214 34.70 -5.47 -4.49
N GLY A 215 33.89 -5.77 -5.51
CA GLY A 215 33.87 -5.06 -6.78
C GLY A 215 34.76 -5.67 -7.85
N GLU A 216 35.34 -6.85 -7.62
CA GLU A 216 36.19 -7.54 -8.60
C GLU A 216 35.35 -8.36 -9.58
N THR A 217 35.68 -8.27 -10.87
CA THR A 217 34.98 -9.03 -11.91
C THR A 217 35.61 -10.40 -12.14
N PHE A 218 34.80 -11.46 -12.18
CA PHE A 218 35.20 -12.82 -12.50
C PHE A 218 34.27 -13.44 -13.55
N GLU A 219 34.78 -14.39 -14.33
CA GLU A 219 33.96 -15.14 -15.30
C GLU A 219 33.36 -16.39 -14.65
N GLU A 220 32.04 -16.52 -14.71
CA GLU A 220 31.30 -17.71 -14.31
C GLU A 220 30.77 -18.43 -15.55
N THR A 221 31.12 -19.71 -15.69
CA THR A 221 30.54 -20.57 -16.73
C THR A 221 29.22 -21.15 -16.23
N ILE A 222 28.12 -20.76 -16.86
CA ILE A 222 26.79 -21.31 -16.62
C ILE A 222 26.61 -22.57 -17.47
N GLN A 223 26.26 -23.68 -16.83
CA GLN A 223 25.87 -24.93 -17.48
C GLN A 223 24.44 -25.31 -17.03
N PRO A 224 23.58 -25.80 -17.94
CA PRO A 224 22.19 -26.16 -17.64
C PRO A 224 22.06 -27.21 -16.54
N VAL A 225 22.96 -28.18 -16.51
CA VAL A 225 22.97 -29.29 -15.55
C VAL A 225 24.39 -29.49 -15.05
N THR A 226 24.60 -29.49 -13.74
CA THR A 226 25.89 -29.77 -13.09
C THR A 226 25.68 -30.65 -11.86
N GLU A 227 26.74 -31.31 -11.39
CA GLU A 227 26.76 -31.94 -10.07
C GLU A 227 27.68 -31.13 -9.17
N GLU A 228 27.15 -30.62 -8.06
CA GLU A 228 27.85 -29.79 -7.07
C GLU A 228 27.67 -30.41 -5.69
N ASP A 229 28.76 -30.69 -4.98
CA ASP A 229 28.75 -31.27 -3.63
C ASP A 229 27.87 -32.53 -3.48
N GLY A 230 27.78 -33.35 -4.53
CA GLY A 230 26.97 -34.57 -4.56
C GLY A 230 25.46 -34.34 -4.79
N ALA A 231 25.05 -33.11 -5.09
CA ALA A 231 23.70 -32.74 -5.50
C ALA A 231 23.63 -32.41 -6.99
N LEU A 232 22.49 -32.72 -7.63
CA LEU A 232 22.24 -32.32 -9.02
C LEU A 232 21.72 -30.89 -9.05
N VAL A 233 22.38 -30.00 -9.78
CA VAL A 233 21.98 -28.60 -9.94
C VAL A 233 21.53 -28.37 -11.38
N ILE A 234 20.27 -27.97 -11.55
CA ILE A 234 19.67 -27.67 -12.85
C ILE A 234 19.35 -26.18 -12.88
N ARG A 235 19.86 -25.46 -13.89
CA ARG A 235 19.75 -24.00 -13.99
C ARG A 235 18.68 -23.60 -15.00
N PHE A 236 17.94 -22.54 -14.67
CA PHE A 236 16.89 -21.97 -15.50
C PHE A 236 17.13 -20.47 -15.71
N ASP A 237 16.68 -19.97 -16.86
CA ASP A 237 16.57 -18.55 -17.17
C ASP A 237 15.08 -18.14 -17.13
N TYR A 238 14.79 -16.89 -16.78
CA TYR A 238 13.45 -16.30 -16.87
C TYR A 238 13.38 -15.36 -18.08
N ALA A 239 13.26 -15.97 -19.26
CA ALA A 239 13.50 -15.30 -20.54
C ALA A 239 12.20 -14.91 -21.27
N PRO A 240 12.20 -13.81 -22.04
CA PRO A 240 11.07 -13.40 -22.87
C PRO A 240 10.78 -14.43 -23.98
N GLN A 241 9.53 -14.87 -24.09
CA GLN A 241 9.04 -15.83 -25.08
C GLN A 241 7.94 -15.20 -25.95
N PRO A 242 7.73 -15.67 -27.20
CA PRO A 242 6.61 -15.23 -28.02
C PRO A 242 5.27 -15.44 -27.31
N LYS A 243 4.35 -14.46 -27.44
CA LYS A 243 3.00 -14.54 -26.87
C LYS A 243 2.26 -15.80 -27.33
N GLY A 244 1.68 -16.55 -26.40
CA GLY A 244 1.03 -17.83 -26.65
C GLY A 244 1.91 -19.07 -26.41
N THR A 245 3.21 -18.89 -26.14
CA THR A 245 4.09 -19.98 -25.70
C THR A 245 3.62 -20.52 -24.35
N LYS A 246 3.30 -21.83 -24.28
CA LYS A 246 2.84 -22.48 -23.06
C LYS A 246 4.02 -22.93 -22.19
N GLN A 247 3.96 -22.63 -20.89
CA GLN A 247 4.98 -23.10 -19.93
C GLN A 247 5.09 -24.63 -19.91
N GLU A 248 3.98 -25.35 -20.09
CA GLU A 248 3.97 -26.82 -20.13
C GLU A 248 4.86 -27.37 -21.25
N ALA A 249 4.85 -26.74 -22.43
CA ALA A 249 5.70 -27.17 -23.55
C ALA A 249 7.20 -26.94 -23.26
N LEU A 250 7.53 -25.86 -22.55
CA LEU A 250 8.91 -25.57 -22.13
C LEU A 250 9.37 -26.54 -21.02
N VAL A 251 8.47 -26.95 -20.14
CA VAL A 251 8.71 -28.00 -19.14
C VAL A 251 8.99 -29.33 -19.84
N ASP A 252 8.18 -29.72 -20.81
CA ASP A 252 8.38 -30.97 -21.56
C ASP A 252 9.75 -31.00 -22.26
N GLN A 253 10.13 -29.88 -22.90
CA GLN A 253 11.45 -29.71 -23.52
C GLN A 253 12.59 -29.82 -22.50
N ALA A 254 12.46 -29.15 -21.36
CA ALA A 254 13.47 -29.19 -20.30
C ALA A 254 13.59 -30.59 -19.69
N VAL A 255 12.48 -31.29 -19.41
CA VAL A 255 12.50 -32.68 -18.92
C VAL A 255 13.24 -33.58 -19.91
N ALA A 256 12.94 -33.47 -21.21
CA ALA A 256 13.62 -34.26 -22.24
C ALA A 256 15.14 -33.98 -22.25
N ALA A 257 15.54 -32.71 -22.23
CA ALA A 257 16.95 -32.32 -22.25
C ALA A 257 17.71 -32.77 -20.98
N ILE A 258 17.11 -32.60 -19.80
CA ILE A 258 17.73 -33.00 -18.53
C ILE A 258 17.89 -34.52 -18.45
N LEU A 259 16.88 -35.28 -18.87
CA LEU A 259 16.97 -36.75 -18.86
C LEU A 259 17.90 -37.29 -19.95
N ASP A 260 18.21 -36.49 -20.98
CA ASP A 260 19.16 -36.86 -22.03
C ASP A 260 20.62 -36.60 -21.62
N ASP A 261 20.86 -35.76 -20.61
CA ASP A 261 22.18 -35.43 -20.08
C ASP A 261 22.95 -36.68 -19.57
N GLU A 262 24.24 -36.77 -19.89
CA GLU A 262 25.07 -37.93 -19.58
C GLU A 262 25.23 -38.16 -18.07
N ALA A 263 25.38 -37.09 -17.28
CA ALA A 263 25.52 -37.20 -15.83
C ALA A 263 24.20 -37.67 -15.20
N VAL A 264 23.07 -37.19 -15.72
CA VAL A 264 21.73 -37.60 -15.28
C VAL A 264 21.45 -39.06 -15.61
N LYS A 265 21.75 -39.50 -16.85
CA LYS A 265 21.60 -40.90 -17.27
C LYS A 265 22.44 -41.86 -16.43
N ALA A 266 23.66 -41.47 -16.09
CA ALA A 266 24.58 -42.33 -15.35
C ALA A 266 24.18 -42.50 -13.88
N ARG A 267 23.71 -41.44 -13.23
CA ARG A 267 23.56 -41.44 -11.75
C ARG A 267 22.15 -41.10 -11.27
N TRP A 268 21.34 -40.35 -12.00
CA TRP A 268 20.09 -39.75 -11.49
C TRP A 268 18.80 -40.39 -12.04
N LEU A 269 18.84 -41.67 -12.41
CA LEU A 269 17.72 -42.45 -12.95
C LEU A 269 16.42 -42.39 -12.14
N ALA A 270 16.50 -42.19 -10.81
CA ALA A 270 15.33 -42.05 -9.93
C ALA A 270 14.39 -40.90 -10.34
N LEU A 271 14.89 -39.90 -11.07
CA LEU A 271 14.10 -38.82 -11.67
C LEU A 271 13.05 -39.31 -12.67
N THR A 272 13.23 -40.50 -13.24
CA THR A 272 12.30 -41.13 -14.19
C THR A 272 11.16 -41.90 -13.52
N THR A 273 11.17 -42.00 -12.18
CA THR A 273 10.13 -42.69 -11.41
C THR A 273 8.76 -42.09 -11.72
N ARG A 274 7.74 -42.94 -11.85
CA ARG A 274 6.38 -42.50 -12.21
C ARG A 274 5.73 -41.74 -11.04
N ALA A 275 5.19 -40.56 -11.34
CA ALA A 275 4.39 -39.73 -10.45
C ALA A 275 3.08 -39.30 -11.13
N PRO A 276 2.18 -40.27 -11.43
CA PRO A 276 1.03 -40.06 -12.30
C PRO A 276 0.01 -39.07 -11.71
N THR A 277 -0.72 -38.39 -12.59
CA THR A 277 -1.94 -37.65 -12.26
C THR A 277 -3.10 -38.17 -13.10
N GLU A 278 -4.35 -37.82 -12.73
CA GLU A 278 -5.54 -38.17 -13.55
C GLU A 278 -5.42 -37.72 -15.00
N LYS A 279 -4.70 -36.61 -15.25
CA LYS A 279 -4.51 -36.03 -16.60
C LYS A 279 -3.25 -36.51 -17.30
N ASN A 280 -2.19 -36.91 -16.57
CA ASN A 280 -0.95 -37.44 -17.14
C ASN A 280 -0.49 -38.70 -16.39
N PRO A 281 -0.89 -39.90 -16.85
CA PRO A 281 -0.48 -41.18 -16.24
C PRO A 281 1.01 -41.49 -16.41
N LYS A 282 1.69 -40.81 -17.34
CA LYS A 282 3.11 -41.03 -17.64
C LYS A 282 4.02 -39.99 -17.00
N ARG A 283 3.49 -39.06 -16.20
CA ARG A 283 4.28 -38.02 -15.54
C ARG A 283 5.44 -38.61 -14.74
N THR A 284 6.64 -38.07 -14.92
CA THR A 284 7.84 -38.47 -14.18
C THR A 284 8.00 -37.66 -12.90
N LEU A 285 8.85 -38.11 -11.98
CA LEU A 285 9.18 -37.38 -10.76
C LEU A 285 9.83 -36.03 -11.09
N LEU A 286 10.73 -35.98 -12.08
CA LEU A 286 11.32 -34.73 -12.56
C LEU A 286 10.26 -33.78 -13.11
N GLU A 287 9.39 -34.26 -14.00
CA GLU A 287 8.28 -33.46 -14.55
C GLU A 287 7.36 -32.95 -13.43
N LYS A 288 7.15 -33.75 -12.38
CA LYS A 288 6.39 -33.33 -11.22
C LYS A 288 6.98 -32.09 -10.58
N HIS A 289 8.23 -32.18 -10.17
CA HIS A 289 8.91 -31.09 -9.51
C HIS A 289 9.12 -29.90 -10.44
N LEU A 290 9.39 -30.12 -11.73
CA LEU A 290 9.64 -29.04 -12.67
C LEU A 290 8.38 -28.27 -13.05
N THR A 291 7.24 -28.95 -13.20
CA THR A 291 5.94 -28.27 -13.35
C THR A 291 5.64 -27.43 -12.12
N THR A 292 5.96 -27.93 -10.92
CA THR A 292 5.77 -27.20 -9.67
C THR A 292 6.70 -25.99 -9.56
N TYR A 293 7.98 -26.11 -9.92
CA TYR A 293 8.94 -25.00 -9.92
C TYR A 293 8.59 -23.89 -10.93
N THR A 294 8.11 -24.28 -12.11
CA THR A 294 7.76 -23.35 -13.19
C THR A 294 6.32 -22.85 -13.13
N GLN A 295 5.49 -23.41 -12.23
CA GLN A 295 4.22 -22.80 -11.88
C GLN A 295 4.53 -21.43 -11.29
N LYS A 296 4.25 -20.40 -12.08
CA LYS A 296 4.38 -18.98 -11.70
C LYS A 296 3.89 -18.85 -10.26
N ASN A 297 4.81 -18.62 -9.32
CA ASN A 297 4.45 -18.49 -7.91
C ASN A 297 3.82 -17.11 -7.71
N THR A 298 2.67 -16.88 -8.33
CA THR A 298 1.83 -15.68 -8.21
C THR A 298 1.00 -15.74 -6.92
N ALA A 299 1.48 -16.46 -5.91
CA ALA A 299 0.82 -16.48 -4.62
C ALA A 299 1.27 -15.24 -3.88
N ASP A 300 0.51 -14.14 -3.94
CA ASP A 300 0.67 -13.10 -2.94
C ASP A 300 0.52 -13.76 -1.57
N TYR A 301 1.48 -13.52 -0.68
CA TYR A 301 1.42 -14.05 0.67
C TYR A 301 1.05 -12.91 1.60
N PHE A 302 0.09 -13.20 2.47
CA PHE A 302 -0.25 -12.32 3.58
C PHE A 302 0.37 -12.91 4.84
N ILE A 303 0.96 -12.04 5.66
CA ILE A 303 1.46 -12.42 6.98
C ILE A 303 0.62 -11.70 8.02
N HIS A 304 -0.17 -12.43 8.77
CA HIS A 304 -1.06 -11.88 9.77
C HIS A 304 -0.26 -11.25 10.94
N LYS A 305 -0.59 -10.00 11.27
CA LYS A 305 0.06 -9.19 12.32
C LYS A 305 -0.09 -9.83 13.71
N ASP A 306 -1.27 -10.36 14.02
CA ASP A 306 -1.56 -11.16 15.24
C ASP A 306 -2.54 -12.34 15.01
N LEU A 307 -2.07 -13.42 14.36
CA LEU A 307 -2.94 -14.57 14.04
C LEU A 307 -3.53 -15.23 15.28
N GLY A 308 -2.73 -15.33 16.34
CA GLY A 308 -3.14 -15.97 17.58
C GLY A 308 -4.26 -15.22 18.29
N GLY A 309 -4.18 -13.89 18.37
CA GLY A 309 -5.28 -13.09 18.92
C GLY A 309 -6.52 -13.16 18.03
N PHE A 310 -6.36 -13.09 16.71
CA PHE A 310 -7.44 -13.20 15.74
C PHE A 310 -8.23 -14.51 15.89
N LEU A 311 -7.57 -15.67 15.74
CA LEU A 311 -8.26 -16.96 15.80
C LEU A 311 -8.89 -17.24 17.17
N ARG A 312 -8.32 -16.73 18.27
CA ARG A 312 -8.94 -16.86 19.60
C ARG A 312 -10.26 -16.11 19.71
N ARG A 313 -10.32 -14.86 19.20
CA ARG A 313 -11.56 -14.07 19.17
C ARG A 313 -12.61 -14.73 18.28
N GLU A 314 -12.21 -15.22 17.12
CA GLU A 314 -13.11 -15.90 16.19
C GLU A 314 -13.57 -17.27 16.72
N LEU A 315 -12.73 -17.98 17.50
CA LEU A 315 -13.12 -19.22 18.19
C LEU A 315 -14.18 -18.96 19.26
N ASP A 316 -14.01 -17.90 20.06
CA ASP A 316 -15.01 -17.49 21.05
C ASP A 316 -16.35 -17.18 20.38
N PHE A 317 -16.33 -16.47 19.25
CA PHE A 317 -17.52 -16.17 18.47
C PHE A 317 -18.16 -17.43 17.86
N TYR A 318 -17.35 -18.33 17.29
CA TYR A 318 -17.80 -19.58 16.71
C TYR A 318 -18.48 -20.48 17.75
N ILE A 319 -17.85 -20.66 18.92
CA ILE A 319 -18.42 -21.49 20.00
C ILE A 319 -19.77 -20.92 20.44
N LYS A 320 -19.87 -19.60 20.64
CA LYS A 320 -21.11 -18.95 21.10
C LYS A 320 -22.27 -19.07 20.12
N ASN A 321 -22.01 -19.05 18.82
CA ASN A 321 -23.07 -18.96 17.80
C ASN A 321 -23.39 -20.28 17.10
N GLU A 322 -22.42 -21.18 16.96
CA GLU A 322 -22.52 -22.38 16.11
C GLU A 322 -22.45 -23.67 16.92
N VAL A 323 -21.93 -23.62 18.15
CA VAL A 323 -21.75 -24.80 19.00
C VAL A 323 -22.68 -24.74 20.21
N MET A 324 -22.92 -23.55 20.76
CA MET A 324 -23.82 -23.34 21.89
C MET A 324 -25.22 -22.92 21.41
N ASN A 325 -26.17 -23.84 21.41
CA ASN A 325 -27.59 -23.55 21.15
C ASN A 325 -28.32 -23.26 22.46
N LEU A 326 -28.88 -22.05 22.60
CA LEU A 326 -29.66 -21.65 23.78
C LEU A 326 -30.96 -22.45 23.93
N ASP A 327 -31.58 -22.86 22.82
CA ASP A 327 -32.81 -23.66 22.82
C ASP A 327 -32.57 -25.05 23.44
N ASP A 328 -31.39 -25.64 23.18
CA ASP A 328 -30.98 -26.93 23.77
C ASP A 328 -30.75 -26.83 25.29
N VAL A 329 -30.48 -25.62 25.80
CA VAL A 329 -30.33 -25.34 27.24
C VAL A 329 -31.70 -25.13 27.91
N GLN A 330 -32.66 -24.50 27.22
CA GLN A 330 -34.02 -24.28 27.74
C GLN A 330 -34.92 -25.52 27.64
N GLY A 331 -34.76 -26.33 26.58
CA GLY A 331 -35.57 -27.53 26.34
C GLY A 331 -35.05 -28.82 26.99
N ALA A 332 -33.93 -28.76 27.70
CA ALA A 332 -33.31 -29.96 28.29
C ALA A 332 -34.14 -30.50 29.47
N GLU A 333 -34.67 -31.71 29.32
CA GLU A 333 -35.41 -32.39 30.41
C GLU A 333 -34.51 -32.79 31.60
N ALA A 334 -33.19 -32.84 31.40
CA ALA A 334 -32.21 -33.17 32.43
C ALA A 334 -30.86 -32.43 32.25
N PHE A 335 -30.25 -32.01 33.36
CA PHE A 335 -28.95 -31.30 33.38
C PHE A 335 -27.80 -32.13 32.80
N ALA A 336 -27.88 -33.47 32.87
CA ALA A 336 -26.90 -34.38 32.29
C ALA A 336 -26.75 -34.22 30.76
N ALA A 337 -27.81 -33.80 30.04
CA ALA A 337 -27.74 -33.51 28.61
C ALA A 337 -26.93 -32.24 28.31
N ILE A 338 -27.06 -31.22 29.18
CA ILE A 338 -26.31 -29.96 29.11
C ILE A 338 -24.83 -30.20 29.43
N GLU A 339 -24.54 -31.04 30.43
CA GLU A 339 -23.17 -31.36 30.84
C GLU A 339 -22.37 -32.04 29.72
N LYS A 340 -22.99 -32.96 28.96
CA LYS A 340 -22.35 -33.62 27.81
C LYS A 340 -21.94 -32.62 26.73
N ASN A 341 -22.82 -31.69 26.38
CA ASN A 341 -22.53 -30.63 25.42
C ASN A 341 -21.42 -29.68 25.91
N LEU A 342 -21.41 -29.33 27.20
CA LEU A 342 -20.35 -28.51 27.80
C LEU A 342 -18.98 -29.19 27.73
N ARG A 343 -18.89 -30.50 27.95
CA ARG A 343 -17.62 -31.25 27.84
C ARG A 343 -17.11 -31.32 26.40
N MET A 344 -18.01 -31.48 25.43
CA MET A 344 -17.65 -31.38 24.01
C MET A 344 -17.09 -29.99 23.68
N ILE A 345 -17.74 -28.91 24.15
CA ILE A 345 -17.27 -27.53 23.98
C ILE A 345 -15.89 -27.33 24.63
N GLN A 346 -15.67 -27.85 25.84
CA GLN A 346 -14.37 -27.77 26.53
C GLN A 346 -13.27 -28.49 25.75
N CYS A 347 -13.56 -29.70 25.26
CA CYS A 347 -12.65 -30.49 24.43
C CYS A 347 -12.31 -29.75 23.12
N LEU A 348 -13.34 -29.28 22.40
CA LEU A 348 -13.21 -28.47 21.19
C LEU A 348 -12.33 -27.24 21.43
N ARG A 349 -12.62 -26.47 22.49
CA ARG A 349 -11.87 -25.26 22.83
C ARG A 349 -10.41 -25.57 23.14
N ALA A 350 -10.13 -26.60 23.93
CA ALA A 350 -8.77 -26.98 24.29
C ALA A 350 -7.94 -27.36 23.05
N ILE A 351 -8.46 -28.25 22.20
CA ILE A 351 -7.78 -28.69 20.98
C ILE A 351 -7.62 -27.53 19.99
N ALA A 352 -8.66 -26.71 19.81
CA ALA A 352 -8.58 -25.54 18.94
C ALA A 352 -7.51 -24.55 19.43
N LEU A 353 -7.40 -24.30 20.73
CA LEU A 353 -6.37 -23.41 21.30
C LEU A 353 -4.95 -23.94 21.10
N ASP A 354 -4.75 -25.26 21.19
CA ASP A 354 -3.46 -25.89 20.89
C ASP A 354 -3.08 -25.69 19.42
N LEU A 355 -4.00 -25.97 18.50
CA LEU A 355 -3.81 -25.78 17.06
C LEU A 355 -3.57 -24.31 16.70
N ILE A 356 -4.33 -23.38 17.30
CA ILE A 356 -4.15 -21.93 17.13
C ILE A 356 -2.78 -21.50 17.64
N THR A 357 -2.33 -22.02 18.77
CA THR A 357 -1.02 -21.68 19.34
C THR A 357 0.10 -22.15 18.41
N PHE A 358 -0.03 -23.34 17.85
CA PHE A 358 0.93 -23.87 16.88
C PHE A 358 0.94 -23.02 15.59
N LEU A 359 -0.22 -22.73 14.99
CA LEU A 359 -0.34 -21.86 13.81
C LEU A 359 0.25 -20.46 14.06
N ALA A 360 -0.12 -19.84 15.18
CA ALA A 360 0.38 -18.53 15.56
C ALA A 360 1.90 -18.52 15.77
N SER A 361 2.51 -19.64 16.19
CA SER A 361 3.97 -19.73 16.34
C SER A 361 4.69 -19.64 14.99
N ILE A 362 4.14 -20.31 13.97
CA ILE A 362 4.65 -20.30 12.60
C ILE A 362 4.50 -18.89 12.01
N GLU A 363 3.29 -18.32 12.12
CA GLU A 363 2.99 -16.98 11.63
C GLU A 363 3.87 -15.91 12.29
N ASN A 364 4.05 -15.99 13.63
CA ASN A 364 4.90 -15.04 14.35
C ASN A 364 6.36 -15.14 13.92
N PHE A 365 6.83 -16.33 13.53
CA PHE A 365 8.17 -16.49 13.00
C PHE A 365 8.30 -15.90 11.58
N GLN A 366 7.31 -16.09 10.70
CA GLN A 366 7.25 -15.41 9.40
C GLN A 366 7.23 -13.88 9.57
N LYS A 367 6.37 -13.37 10.45
CA LYS A 367 6.32 -11.95 10.82
C LYS A 367 7.67 -11.44 11.32
N LYS A 368 8.38 -12.19 12.16
CA LYS A 368 9.73 -11.81 12.63
C LYS A 368 10.74 -11.72 11.48
N LEU A 369 10.71 -12.65 10.54
CA LEU A 369 11.58 -12.59 9.34
C LEU A 369 11.22 -11.43 8.42
N TRP A 370 9.93 -11.20 8.21
CA TRP A 370 9.43 -10.07 7.42
C TRP A 370 9.86 -8.73 8.03
N LEU A 371 9.68 -8.57 9.34
CA LEU A 371 10.02 -7.34 10.06
C LEU A 371 11.51 -7.21 10.37
N LYS A 372 12.34 -8.21 10.04
CA LYS A 372 13.78 -8.16 10.25
C LYS A 372 14.35 -7.02 9.42
N LYS A 373 15.14 -6.17 10.06
CA LYS A 373 15.87 -5.08 9.41
C LYS A 373 16.65 -5.65 8.22
N LYS A 374 16.46 -5.04 7.05
CA LYS A 374 17.20 -5.38 5.84
C LYS A 374 18.58 -4.72 5.88
N PHE A 375 19.56 -5.38 5.28
CA PHE A 375 20.92 -4.87 5.17
C PHE A 375 21.06 -4.14 3.84
N VAL A 376 21.83 -3.05 3.86
CA VAL A 376 22.27 -2.38 2.63
C VAL A 376 23.36 -3.25 2.02
N VAL A 377 23.10 -3.78 0.82
CA VAL A 377 24.04 -4.65 0.10
C VAL A 377 25.04 -3.87 -0.75
N ALA A 378 24.67 -2.65 -1.18
CA ALA A 378 25.54 -1.78 -1.96
C ALA A 378 25.13 -0.31 -1.76
N ALA A 379 26.11 0.58 -1.86
CA ALA A 379 25.91 2.02 -1.92
C ALA A 379 26.76 2.59 -3.06
N GLN A 380 26.12 3.33 -3.95
CA GLN A 380 26.75 3.91 -5.15
C GLN A 380 26.34 5.38 -5.27
N TYR A 381 27.12 6.14 -6.05
CA TYR A 381 26.98 7.57 -6.19
C TYR A 381 26.95 7.94 -7.67
N CYS A 382 26.04 8.85 -8.01
CA CYS A 382 25.94 9.47 -9.32
C CYS A 382 26.33 10.94 -9.17
N VAL A 383 27.47 11.34 -9.75
CA VAL A 383 28.07 12.66 -9.57
C VAL A 383 28.41 13.25 -10.94
N THR A 384 27.99 14.48 -11.22
CA THR A 384 28.32 15.14 -12.48
C THR A 384 29.78 15.55 -12.54
N LEU A 385 30.38 15.54 -13.74
CA LEU A 385 31.82 15.79 -13.95
C LEU A 385 32.32 17.12 -13.34
N ASP A 386 31.51 18.17 -13.32
CA ASP A 386 31.80 19.47 -12.69
C ASP A 386 32.05 19.38 -11.18
N ARG A 387 31.58 18.31 -10.54
CA ARG A 387 31.79 17.99 -9.12
C ARG A 387 32.86 16.91 -8.89
N VAL A 388 33.42 16.35 -9.97
CA VAL A 388 34.49 15.34 -9.92
C VAL A 388 35.84 16.04 -10.06
N PRO A 389 36.84 15.75 -9.20
CA PRO A 389 38.19 16.28 -9.37
C PRO A 389 38.79 15.87 -10.71
N GLU A 390 39.40 16.81 -11.42
CA GLU A 390 40.07 16.54 -12.71
C GLU A 390 41.14 15.44 -12.62
N ALA A 391 41.73 15.22 -11.45
CA ALA A 391 42.69 14.14 -11.20
C ALA A 391 42.11 12.74 -11.48
N LEU A 392 40.78 12.57 -11.43
CA LEU A 392 40.08 11.31 -11.67
C LEU A 392 39.63 11.14 -13.13
N TYR A 393 39.71 12.20 -13.96
CA TYR A 393 39.26 12.16 -15.35
C TYR A 393 39.99 11.11 -16.21
N PRO A 394 41.31 10.86 -16.05
CA PRO A 394 41.99 9.80 -16.79
C PRO A 394 41.38 8.41 -16.55
N ALA A 395 40.96 8.11 -15.32
CA ALA A 395 40.32 6.83 -14.99
C ALA A 395 38.91 6.73 -15.61
N ILE A 396 38.16 7.84 -15.63
CA ILE A 396 36.85 7.90 -16.29
C ILE A 396 36.99 7.71 -17.80
N ALA A 397 37.92 8.43 -18.42
CA ALA A 397 38.16 8.34 -19.87
C ALA A 397 38.58 6.93 -20.29
N ALA A 398 39.32 6.21 -19.43
CA ALA A 398 39.73 4.83 -19.68
C ALA A 398 38.62 3.78 -19.47
N ASN A 399 37.45 4.16 -18.91
CA ASN A 399 36.37 3.21 -18.60
C ASN A 399 35.33 3.12 -19.74
N PRO A 400 35.37 2.07 -20.61
CA PRO A 400 34.43 1.93 -21.72
C PRO A 400 32.97 1.76 -21.26
N ALA A 401 32.72 1.21 -20.06
CA ALA A 401 31.37 1.00 -19.55
C ALA A 401 30.66 2.33 -19.27
N GLN A 402 31.39 3.34 -18.75
CA GLN A 402 30.84 4.67 -18.50
C GLN A 402 30.43 5.37 -19.80
N TRP A 403 31.26 5.26 -20.85
CA TRP A 403 30.96 5.80 -22.18
C TRP A 403 29.73 5.13 -22.80
N ALA A 404 29.62 3.81 -22.67
CA ALA A 404 28.45 3.05 -23.12
C ALA A 404 27.18 3.48 -22.38
N GLN A 405 27.23 3.64 -21.04
CA GLN A 405 26.08 4.09 -20.25
C GLN A 405 25.57 5.47 -20.70
N TRP A 406 26.46 6.44 -20.95
CA TRP A 406 26.05 7.75 -21.47
C TRP A 406 25.38 7.68 -22.83
N HIS A 407 25.88 6.83 -23.72
CA HIS A 407 25.25 6.59 -25.02
C HIS A 407 23.87 5.95 -24.88
N ASP A 408 23.75 4.93 -24.03
CA ASP A 408 22.50 4.19 -23.86
C ASP A 408 21.40 5.03 -23.20
N LEU A 409 21.80 5.94 -22.30
CA LEU A 409 20.92 6.96 -21.72
C LEU A 409 20.62 8.13 -22.68
N GLY A 410 21.23 8.16 -23.88
CA GLY A 410 21.02 9.22 -24.87
C GLY A 410 21.77 10.52 -24.56
N MET A 411 22.65 10.54 -23.56
CA MET A 411 23.48 11.70 -23.22
C MET A 411 24.58 11.97 -24.25
N ARG A 412 24.97 10.94 -25.02
CA ARG A 412 25.96 11.06 -26.11
C ARG A 412 25.52 10.26 -27.34
N GLY A 413 25.93 10.72 -28.53
CA GLY A 413 25.63 10.05 -29.81
C GLY A 413 26.49 8.82 -30.12
N THR A 414 27.50 8.50 -29.32
CA THR A 414 28.40 7.37 -29.54
C THR A 414 28.82 6.72 -28.22
N ALA A 415 28.92 5.38 -28.23
CA ALA A 415 29.47 4.59 -27.13
C ALA A 415 31.01 4.49 -27.18
N ALA A 416 31.65 5.04 -28.22
CA ALA A 416 33.10 5.02 -28.35
C ALA A 416 33.75 5.83 -27.21
N ALA A 417 34.85 5.27 -26.67
CA ALA A 417 35.63 5.95 -25.65
C ALA A 417 36.16 7.30 -26.15
N GLY A 418 35.99 8.33 -25.34
CA GLY A 418 36.54 9.65 -25.56
C GLY A 418 37.85 9.90 -24.82
N THR A 419 38.24 11.17 -24.79
CA THR A 419 39.45 11.69 -24.16
C THR A 419 39.12 12.50 -22.91
N VAL A 420 40.14 12.89 -22.13
CA VAL A 420 39.97 13.80 -21.00
C VAL A 420 39.46 15.18 -21.47
N GLU A 421 39.88 15.62 -22.65
CA GLU A 421 39.42 16.86 -23.28
C GLU A 421 37.92 16.80 -23.60
N ASP A 422 37.41 15.64 -24.03
CA ASP A 422 35.97 15.45 -24.24
C ASP A 422 35.19 15.56 -22.92
N LEU A 423 35.71 14.99 -21.83
CA LEU A 423 35.11 15.12 -20.49
C LEU A 423 35.03 16.60 -20.04
N LYS A 424 36.06 17.39 -20.34
CA LYS A 424 36.08 18.83 -20.04
C LYS A 424 35.10 19.64 -20.88
N ALA A 425 34.81 19.20 -22.11
CA ALA A 425 33.84 19.83 -22.99
C ALA A 425 32.39 19.55 -22.56
N GLU A 426 32.14 18.45 -21.86
CA GLU A 426 30.80 18.00 -21.43
C GLU A 426 30.71 17.89 -19.89
N PRO A 427 30.89 18.99 -19.12
CA PRO A 427 31.11 18.96 -17.67
C PRO A 427 29.89 18.47 -16.84
N PHE A 428 28.73 18.25 -17.45
CA PHE A 428 27.52 17.84 -16.76
C PHE A 428 27.14 16.37 -16.99
N LEU A 429 28.01 15.59 -17.67
CA LEU A 429 27.81 14.15 -17.74
C LEU A 429 27.92 13.52 -16.35
N MET A 430 27.02 12.57 -16.08
CA MET A 430 26.89 11.93 -14.77
C MET A 430 27.79 10.71 -14.66
N VAL A 431 28.77 10.74 -13.77
CA VAL A 431 29.65 9.60 -13.45
C VAL A 431 28.94 8.68 -12.46
N ASP A 432 28.82 7.40 -12.79
CA ASP A 432 28.21 6.37 -11.95
C ASP A 432 29.28 5.49 -11.32
N THR A 433 29.44 5.57 -9.99
CA THR A 433 30.46 4.79 -9.28
C THR A 433 30.21 3.28 -9.32
N ALA A 434 29.01 2.81 -9.70
CA ALA A 434 28.74 1.40 -9.89
C ALA A 434 29.56 0.77 -11.02
N LEU A 435 30.10 1.59 -11.93
CA LEU A 435 30.92 1.15 -13.06
C LEU A 435 32.42 1.14 -12.76
N PHE A 436 32.82 1.49 -11.54
CA PHE A 436 34.22 1.60 -11.12
C PHE A 436 34.49 0.76 -9.88
N ASP A 437 35.78 0.50 -9.61
CA ASP A 437 36.22 -0.22 -8.42
C ASP A 437 36.05 0.61 -7.13
N ALA A 438 36.23 -0.05 -5.99
CA ALA A 438 36.11 0.57 -4.68
C ALA A 438 37.16 1.67 -4.44
N GLY A 439 38.33 1.60 -5.10
CA GLY A 439 39.41 2.58 -4.99
C GLY A 439 39.05 3.92 -5.61
N PHE A 440 38.58 3.90 -6.87
CA PHE A 440 38.08 5.09 -7.55
C PHE A 440 36.95 5.76 -6.76
N ARG A 441 36.00 4.96 -6.26
CA ARG A 441 34.90 5.47 -5.43
C ARG A 441 35.43 6.13 -4.15
N ALA A 442 36.37 5.52 -3.45
CA ALA A 442 36.95 6.08 -2.23
C ALA A 442 37.67 7.41 -2.49
N ASP A 443 38.44 7.50 -3.58
CA ASP A 443 39.15 8.73 -3.96
C ASP A 443 38.19 9.86 -4.34
N LEU A 444 37.11 9.54 -5.06
CA LEU A 444 36.06 10.50 -5.39
C LEU A 444 35.39 11.05 -4.12
N LEU A 445 34.93 10.16 -3.23
CA LEU A 445 34.22 10.57 -2.01
C LEU A 445 35.09 11.38 -1.06
N LYS A 446 36.39 11.06 -0.97
CA LYS A 446 37.35 11.81 -0.16
C LYS A 446 37.55 13.24 -0.65
N ALA A 447 37.35 13.49 -1.95
CA ALA A 447 37.54 14.81 -2.54
C ALA A 447 36.32 15.72 -2.38
N ILE A 448 35.15 15.18 -2.04
CA ILE A 448 33.92 15.96 -1.84
C ILE A 448 33.82 16.38 -0.37
N PRO A 449 33.88 17.69 -0.06
CA PRO A 449 33.72 18.18 1.30
C PRO A 449 32.26 18.04 1.75
N ASP A 450 32.04 17.55 2.97
CA ASP A 450 30.70 17.30 3.54
C ASP A 450 29.76 16.61 2.53
N LEU A 451 30.00 15.32 2.31
CA LEU A 451 29.25 14.52 1.34
C LEU A 451 27.73 14.62 1.56
N ASP A 452 27.28 14.59 2.81
CA ASP A 452 25.86 14.64 3.14
C ASP A 452 25.22 15.97 2.75
N ALA A 453 25.92 17.09 2.96
CA ALA A 453 25.46 18.41 2.53
C ALA A 453 25.44 18.51 1.00
N SER A 454 26.46 17.94 0.33
CA SER A 454 26.68 18.03 -1.12
C SER A 454 25.75 17.16 -1.97
N LEU A 455 25.06 16.17 -1.39
CA LEU A 455 24.11 15.32 -2.11
C LEU A 455 22.72 15.95 -2.21
N ASP A 456 22.19 16.01 -3.43
CA ASP A 456 20.86 16.54 -3.73
C ASP A 456 19.72 15.54 -3.47
N GLY A 457 20.03 14.24 -3.47
CA GLY A 457 19.02 13.22 -3.20
C GLY A 457 19.55 11.83 -2.92
N LEU A 458 18.63 10.96 -2.49
CA LEU A 458 18.86 9.56 -2.14
C LEU A 458 17.90 8.67 -2.91
N LEU A 459 18.43 7.67 -3.61
CA LEU A 459 17.64 6.63 -4.28
C LEU A 459 17.79 5.32 -3.51
N VAL A 460 16.68 4.71 -3.13
CA VAL A 460 16.65 3.42 -2.44
C VAL A 460 16.01 2.39 -3.35
N HIS A 461 16.82 1.44 -3.82
CA HIS A 461 16.33 0.29 -4.56
C HIS A 461 15.89 -0.82 -3.58
N GLY A 462 14.59 -1.02 -3.44
CA GLY A 462 14.02 -2.04 -2.56
C GLY A 462 12.54 -1.86 -2.25
N ASP A 463 11.98 -2.80 -1.49
CA ASP A 463 10.60 -2.75 -1.01
C ASP A 463 10.36 -1.47 -0.17
N ASN A 464 9.29 -0.75 -0.49
CA ASN A 464 9.03 0.56 0.11
C ASN A 464 8.75 0.51 1.62
N PHE A 465 8.05 -0.51 2.11
CA PHE A 465 7.85 -0.71 3.54
C PHE A 465 9.18 -0.93 4.27
N GLN A 466 10.07 -1.77 3.73
CA GLN A 466 11.39 -2.02 4.32
C GLN A 466 12.29 -0.80 4.27
N ALA A 467 12.31 -0.09 3.13
CA ALA A 467 13.10 1.12 2.93
C ALA A 467 12.70 2.22 3.91
N LEU A 468 11.40 2.51 4.04
CA LEU A 468 10.92 3.53 4.98
C LEU A 468 11.31 3.20 6.43
N ARG A 469 11.22 1.94 6.84
CA ARG A 469 11.66 1.53 8.18
C ARG A 469 13.16 1.71 8.40
N LEU A 470 13.99 1.47 7.37
CA LEU A 470 15.42 1.74 7.42
C LEU A 470 15.72 3.24 7.49
N LEU A 471 15.05 4.03 6.65
CA LEU A 471 15.19 5.50 6.60
C LEU A 471 14.76 6.18 7.90
N GLY A 472 13.82 5.57 8.64
CA GLY A 472 13.34 6.06 9.93
C GLY A 472 14.46 6.35 10.94
N GLU A 473 15.60 5.64 10.90
CA GLU A 473 16.71 5.88 11.84
C GLU A 473 17.42 7.22 11.59
N ARG A 474 17.47 7.69 10.34
CA ARG A 474 18.20 8.90 9.94
C ARG A 474 17.29 10.11 9.74
N PHE A 475 16.07 9.86 9.31
CA PHE A 475 15.11 10.87 8.87
C PHE A 475 13.91 11.01 9.81
N GLU A 476 13.99 10.46 11.03
CA GLU A 476 12.94 10.60 12.05
C GLU A 476 12.50 12.05 12.22
N ALA A 477 11.20 12.32 12.02
CA ALA A 477 10.59 13.64 12.15
C ALA A 477 11.26 14.78 11.35
N ARG A 478 11.93 14.49 10.23
CA ARG A 478 12.64 15.48 9.39
C ARG A 478 11.97 15.78 8.05
N VAL A 479 11.07 14.93 7.58
CA VAL A 479 10.44 15.05 6.26
C VAL A 479 9.28 16.03 6.33
N GLY A 480 9.32 17.08 5.50
CA GLY A 480 8.27 18.10 5.43
C GLY A 480 7.22 17.80 4.36
N THR A 481 7.62 17.14 3.28
CA THR A 481 6.78 16.93 2.12
C THR A 481 6.86 15.48 1.65
N LEU A 482 5.69 14.88 1.42
CA LEU A 482 5.59 13.55 0.84
C LEU A 482 4.70 13.60 -0.40
N TYR A 483 5.07 12.84 -1.42
CA TYR A 483 4.26 12.62 -2.62
C TYR A 483 4.25 11.13 -2.93
N ILE A 484 3.11 10.59 -3.33
CA ILE A 484 3.03 9.21 -3.84
C ILE A 484 2.13 9.13 -5.07
N ASP A 485 2.52 8.27 -6.00
CA ASP A 485 1.72 7.86 -7.14
C ASP A 485 1.57 6.33 -7.14
N PRO A 486 0.74 5.77 -6.24
CA PRO A 486 0.56 4.33 -6.15
C PRO A 486 -0.11 3.76 -7.41
N PRO A 487 -0.01 2.45 -7.68
CA PRO A 487 -0.69 1.82 -8.80
C PRO A 487 -2.21 1.94 -8.69
N TYR A 488 -2.92 2.40 -9.72
CA TYR A 488 -4.38 2.71 -9.64
C TYR A 488 -5.31 1.48 -9.66
N ASN A 489 -4.77 0.26 -9.70
CA ASN A 489 -5.55 -1.00 -9.73
C ASN A 489 -6.61 -1.08 -10.86
N THR A 490 -6.44 -0.33 -11.96
CA THR A 490 -7.35 -0.34 -13.12
C THR A 490 -7.20 -1.59 -13.98
N ASP A 491 -8.11 -1.87 -14.92
CA ASP A 491 -7.94 -2.99 -15.87
C ASP A 491 -6.65 -2.89 -16.71
N ALA A 492 -6.15 -1.67 -16.96
CA ALA A 492 -4.93 -1.43 -17.74
C ALA A 492 -3.64 -1.54 -16.92
N SER A 493 -3.75 -1.35 -15.60
CA SER A 493 -2.67 -1.37 -14.61
C SER A 493 -3.06 -2.26 -13.43
N ALA A 494 -3.69 -3.39 -13.73
CA ALA A 494 -4.29 -4.25 -12.72
C ALA A 494 -3.17 -4.86 -11.92
N ILE A 495 -3.24 -4.71 -10.62
CA ILE A 495 -2.24 -5.35 -9.80
C ILE A 495 -2.54 -6.84 -9.82
N ILE A 496 -1.51 -7.63 -10.10
CA ILE A 496 -1.61 -9.06 -10.34
C ILE A 496 -1.85 -9.74 -8.99
N TYR A 497 -3.11 -9.83 -8.57
CA TYR A 497 -3.48 -10.41 -7.27
C TYR A 497 -4.17 -11.75 -7.40
N LYS A 498 -3.74 -12.72 -6.58
CA LYS A 498 -4.56 -13.91 -6.28
C LYS A 498 -5.55 -13.53 -5.18
N ASN A 499 -6.75 -13.10 -5.56
CA ASN A 499 -8.03 -13.35 -4.88
C ASN A 499 -9.09 -12.34 -5.38
N GLY A 500 -10.37 -12.63 -5.15
CA GLY A 500 -11.50 -11.75 -5.50
C GLY A 500 -11.59 -10.45 -4.69
N TYR A 501 -10.54 -10.08 -3.95
CA TYR A 501 -10.46 -8.92 -3.04
C TYR A 501 -9.36 -7.94 -3.48
N LYS A 502 -9.45 -7.44 -4.72
CA LYS A 502 -8.44 -6.55 -5.31
C LYS A 502 -8.23 -5.28 -4.48
N ASP A 503 -9.32 -4.63 -4.10
CA ASP A 503 -9.30 -3.36 -3.38
C ASP A 503 -8.73 -3.55 -1.96
N SER A 504 -9.10 -4.62 -1.24
CA SER A 504 -8.53 -4.91 0.08
C SER A 504 -7.02 -5.12 0.05
N SER A 505 -6.51 -5.78 -0.99
CA SER A 505 -5.08 -6.06 -1.15
C SER A 505 -4.32 -4.76 -1.45
N TRP A 506 -4.90 -3.91 -2.31
CA TRP A 506 -4.40 -2.58 -2.60
C TRP A 506 -4.30 -1.72 -1.33
N LEU A 507 -5.36 -1.66 -0.54
CA LEU A 507 -5.39 -0.89 0.70
C LEU A 507 -4.33 -1.35 1.70
N THR A 508 -4.11 -2.67 1.84
CA THR A 508 -3.03 -3.20 2.71
C THR A 508 -1.65 -2.77 2.22
N LEU A 509 -1.39 -2.79 0.91
CA LEU A 509 -0.13 -2.34 0.32
C LEU A 509 0.14 -0.86 0.62
N ILE A 510 -0.88 0.00 0.51
CA ILE A 510 -0.73 1.44 0.77
C ILE A 510 -0.60 1.71 2.29
N ASP A 511 -1.46 1.09 3.11
CA ASP A 511 -1.51 1.30 4.57
C ASP A 511 -0.17 0.98 5.25
N GLN A 512 0.50 -0.10 4.86
CA GLN A 512 1.77 -0.48 5.50
C GLN A 512 2.89 0.56 5.29
N SER A 513 3.03 1.06 4.06
CA SER A 513 4.07 2.04 3.71
C SER A 513 3.68 3.42 4.24
N LEU A 514 2.41 3.77 4.18
CA LEU A 514 1.90 5.02 4.74
C LEU A 514 2.13 5.10 6.26
N ARG A 515 1.80 4.05 7.03
CA ARG A 515 2.09 4.00 8.46
C ARG A 515 3.58 4.16 8.75
N SER A 516 4.43 3.51 7.96
CA SER A 516 5.89 3.59 8.13
C SER A 516 6.43 4.98 7.83
N SER A 517 5.84 5.69 6.87
CA SER A 517 6.22 7.08 6.53
C SER A 517 5.99 8.07 7.68
N THR A 518 5.03 7.80 8.57
CA THR A 518 4.67 8.72 9.67
C THR A 518 5.80 8.96 10.67
N ALA A 519 6.75 8.03 10.78
CA ALA A 519 7.93 8.18 11.64
C ALA A 519 8.94 9.19 11.04
N LEU A 520 8.98 9.32 9.72
CA LEU A 520 9.87 10.26 9.03
C LEU A 520 9.27 11.68 9.01
N ALA A 521 7.95 11.78 9.02
CA ALA A 521 7.20 13.03 8.84
C ALA A 521 7.31 13.99 10.05
N LYS A 522 7.60 15.27 9.79
CA LYS A 522 7.40 16.38 10.75
C LYS A 522 5.92 16.44 11.16
N ASN A 523 5.61 17.03 12.32
CA ASN A 523 4.21 17.26 12.72
C ASN A 523 3.43 18.18 11.75
N THR A 524 4.14 19.07 11.05
CA THR A 524 3.59 19.97 10.03
C THR A 524 3.56 19.36 8.63
N ALA A 525 4.08 18.13 8.45
CA ALA A 525 4.24 17.55 7.14
C ALA A 525 2.91 17.29 6.44
N VAL A 526 2.92 17.46 5.12
CA VAL A 526 1.80 17.17 4.24
C VAL A 526 2.20 16.06 3.28
N ILE A 527 1.33 15.07 3.14
CA ILE A 527 1.40 14.05 2.09
C ILE A 527 0.39 14.36 0.99
N CYS A 528 0.85 14.30 -0.25
CA CYS A 528 0.03 14.30 -1.46
C CYS A 528 -0.01 12.90 -2.06
N GLY A 529 -1.19 12.43 -2.45
CA GLY A 529 -1.36 11.18 -3.19
C GLY A 529 -2.15 11.38 -4.47
N SER A 530 -1.61 10.91 -5.58
CA SER A 530 -2.29 10.89 -6.89
C SER A 530 -3.11 9.63 -7.06
N ILE A 531 -4.35 9.74 -7.53
CA ILE A 531 -5.25 8.59 -7.73
C ILE A 531 -6.35 8.87 -8.75
N ASP A 532 -6.91 7.82 -9.35
CA ASP A 532 -8.09 7.90 -10.22
C ASP A 532 -9.41 7.70 -9.45
N ASP A 533 -10.52 7.61 -10.17
CA ASP A 533 -11.86 7.36 -9.62
C ASP A 533 -12.01 5.97 -8.97
N THR A 534 -11.13 5.00 -9.28
CA THR A 534 -11.27 3.61 -8.84
C THR A 534 -11.02 3.48 -7.35
N GLU A 535 -9.87 3.97 -6.88
CA GLU A 535 -9.39 3.74 -5.51
C GLU A 535 -9.46 4.99 -4.62
N VAL A 536 -9.95 6.13 -5.14
CA VAL A 536 -10.02 7.41 -4.39
C VAL A 536 -10.69 7.26 -3.02
N SER A 537 -11.77 6.48 -2.93
CA SER A 537 -12.51 6.30 -1.67
C SER A 537 -11.68 5.52 -0.64
N GLY A 538 -11.03 4.45 -1.08
CA GLY A 538 -10.17 3.63 -0.23
C GLY A 538 -8.91 4.39 0.19
N MET A 539 -8.31 5.14 -0.72
CA MET A 539 -7.13 5.96 -0.43
C MET A 539 -7.41 7.01 0.66
N ARG A 540 -8.57 7.67 0.60
CA ARG A 540 -8.98 8.65 1.63
C ARG A 540 -9.11 8.03 3.01
N GLU A 541 -9.66 6.81 3.08
CA GLU A 541 -9.80 6.08 4.33
C GLU A 541 -8.43 5.72 4.92
N VAL A 542 -7.53 5.15 4.11
CA VAL A 542 -6.17 4.80 4.55
C VAL A 542 -5.36 6.03 4.95
N PHE A 543 -5.50 7.13 4.21
CA PHE A 543 -4.89 8.42 4.55
C PHE A 543 -5.39 8.94 5.89
N GLY A 544 -6.70 8.99 6.11
CA GLY A 544 -7.30 9.47 7.36
C GLY A 544 -6.89 8.67 8.59
N GLN A 545 -6.53 7.39 8.45
CA GLN A 545 -6.03 6.57 9.56
C GLN A 545 -4.58 6.88 9.96
N SER A 546 -3.74 7.37 9.04
CA SER A 546 -2.30 7.60 9.27
C SER A 546 -1.92 9.09 9.37
N TYR A 547 -2.60 9.94 8.61
CA TYR A 547 -2.42 11.40 8.56
C TYR A 547 -3.77 12.03 8.91
N THR A 548 -3.87 12.63 10.09
CA THR A 548 -5.18 12.84 10.74
C THR A 548 -5.97 14.05 10.23
N LYS A 549 -5.34 14.96 9.47
CA LYS A 549 -6.00 16.17 8.95
C LYS A 549 -6.17 16.12 7.45
N GLN A 550 -7.40 16.05 6.96
CA GLN A 550 -7.66 16.27 5.53
C GLN A 550 -7.40 17.75 5.20
N ILE A 551 -6.41 18.01 4.36
CA ILE A 551 -6.02 19.37 3.94
C ILE A 551 -6.86 19.82 2.75
N GLY A 552 -7.03 18.96 1.76
CA GLY A 552 -7.78 19.28 0.54
C GLY A 552 -7.76 18.15 -0.48
N ILE A 553 -8.62 18.27 -1.49
CA ILE A 553 -8.65 17.37 -2.65
C ILE A 553 -8.63 18.25 -3.89
N GLY A 554 -7.55 18.18 -4.65
CA GLY A 554 -7.41 18.80 -5.96
C GLY A 554 -7.96 17.86 -7.04
N ILE A 555 -8.73 18.41 -7.98
CA ILE A 555 -9.17 17.73 -9.20
C ILE A 555 -8.25 18.21 -10.32
N VAL A 556 -7.45 17.29 -10.85
CA VAL A 556 -6.39 17.56 -11.82
C VAL A 556 -6.87 17.13 -13.19
N ARG A 557 -6.94 18.04 -14.15
CA ARG A 557 -7.32 17.73 -15.54
C ARG A 557 -6.16 17.04 -16.29
N ALA A 558 -5.88 15.79 -15.92
CA ALA A 558 -4.74 15.02 -16.41
C ALA A 558 -4.90 14.47 -17.85
N ASN A 559 -6.13 14.38 -18.37
CA ASN A 559 -6.38 13.87 -19.72
C ASN A 559 -7.44 14.68 -20.48
N PRO A 560 -7.10 15.87 -21.02
CA PRO A 560 -8.05 16.77 -21.66
C PRO A 560 -8.79 16.19 -22.86
N GLN A 561 -8.19 15.22 -23.57
CA GLN A 561 -8.74 14.58 -24.77
C GLN A 561 -9.78 13.50 -24.45
N SER A 562 -9.86 13.06 -23.18
CA SER A 562 -10.69 11.96 -22.71
C SER A 562 -10.33 10.59 -23.32
N ARG A 563 -10.72 9.49 -22.67
CA ARG A 563 -10.64 8.13 -23.24
C ARG A 563 -12.03 7.52 -23.25
N LYS A 564 -12.45 7.01 -24.40
CA LYS A 564 -13.75 6.34 -24.52
C LYS A 564 -13.75 5.09 -23.63
N THR A 565 -14.67 5.08 -22.67
CA THR A 565 -14.93 3.94 -21.79
C THR A 565 -16.32 3.39 -22.09
N SER A 566 -16.40 2.09 -22.37
CA SER A 566 -17.70 1.44 -22.63
C SER A 566 -18.53 1.43 -21.35
N GLY A 567 -19.78 1.92 -21.42
CA GLY A 567 -20.73 1.90 -20.30
C GLY A 567 -20.39 2.82 -19.11
N LYS A 568 -19.40 3.72 -19.24
CA LYS A 568 -19.02 4.68 -18.19
C LYS A 568 -18.83 6.09 -18.78
N PHE A 569 -18.82 7.11 -17.92
CA PHE A 569 -18.32 8.43 -18.32
C PHE A 569 -16.84 8.33 -18.72
N SER A 570 -16.44 9.15 -19.70
CA SER A 570 -15.09 9.17 -20.24
C SER A 570 -14.20 10.08 -19.38
N PRO A 571 -13.27 9.53 -18.58
CA PRO A 571 -12.55 10.29 -17.57
C PRO A 571 -11.60 11.31 -18.22
N VAL A 572 -11.52 12.49 -17.62
CA VAL A 572 -10.63 13.60 -18.04
C VAL A 572 -9.78 14.13 -16.89
N HIS A 573 -10.04 13.67 -15.67
CA HIS A 573 -9.40 14.12 -14.45
C HIS A 573 -8.88 12.96 -13.62
N GLU A 574 -7.98 13.30 -12.71
CA GLU A 574 -7.49 12.49 -11.59
C GLU A 574 -7.58 13.35 -10.32
N TYR A 575 -7.29 12.76 -9.17
CA TYR A 575 -7.30 13.44 -7.87
C TYR A 575 -5.88 13.58 -7.34
N ALA A 576 -5.60 14.73 -6.73
CA ALA A 576 -4.47 14.96 -5.84
C ALA A 576 -5.01 15.15 -4.41
N ILE A 577 -4.83 14.15 -3.56
CA ILE A 577 -5.38 14.13 -2.21
C ILE A 577 -4.31 14.59 -1.22
N PHE A 578 -4.62 15.57 -0.38
CA PHE A 578 -3.68 16.14 0.59
C PHE A 578 -4.13 15.85 2.01
N TYR A 579 -3.25 15.25 2.81
CA TYR A 579 -3.44 15.05 4.24
C TYR A 579 -2.22 15.52 5.04
N GLY A 580 -2.49 16.06 6.22
CA GLY A 580 -1.51 16.55 7.16
C GLY A 580 -1.24 15.54 8.27
N ARG A 581 0.02 15.46 8.72
CA ARG A 581 0.44 14.51 9.77
C ARG A 581 -0.29 14.75 11.09
N THR A 582 -0.54 16.02 11.41
CA THR A 582 -1.28 16.49 12.57
C THR A 582 -2.11 17.72 12.19
N ASP A 583 -2.85 18.29 13.15
CA ASP A 583 -3.64 19.50 12.94
C ASP A 583 -2.81 20.76 12.61
N LEU A 584 -1.50 20.71 12.88
CA LEU A 584 -0.55 21.78 12.59
C LEU A 584 -0.21 21.92 11.10
N ALA A 585 -0.43 20.87 10.32
CA ALA A 585 -0.14 20.89 8.88
C ALA A 585 -1.07 21.85 8.13
N GLN A 586 -0.54 22.61 7.17
CA GLN A 586 -1.30 23.57 6.36
C GLN A 586 -0.88 23.44 4.90
N PRO A 587 -1.77 23.70 3.93
CA PRO A 587 -1.38 23.77 2.53
C PRO A 587 -0.50 25.01 2.33
N SER A 588 0.51 24.89 1.49
CA SER A 588 1.30 26.04 1.04
C SER A 588 0.74 26.62 -0.25
N SER A 589 0.97 27.91 -0.47
CA SER A 589 0.55 28.59 -1.69
C SER A 589 1.28 28.05 -2.92
N LEU A 590 0.61 28.07 -4.09
CA LEU A 590 1.27 27.89 -5.39
C LEU A 590 1.86 29.20 -5.93
N GLY A 591 1.72 30.29 -5.17
CA GLY A 591 2.27 31.61 -5.48
C GLY A 591 1.57 32.33 -6.63
N PHE A 592 2.36 33.18 -7.28
CA PHE A 592 1.95 33.96 -8.45
C PHE A 592 1.62 33.06 -9.63
N SER A 593 0.57 33.41 -10.38
CA SER A 593 0.34 32.84 -11.72
C SER A 593 -0.22 33.90 -12.66
N GLN A 594 0.13 33.80 -13.95
CA GLN A 594 -0.31 34.76 -14.96
C GLN A 594 -1.84 34.85 -15.06
N LYS A 595 -2.54 33.71 -15.05
CA LYS A 595 -4.02 33.62 -15.01
C LYS A 595 -4.62 34.32 -13.78
N LYS A 596 -3.90 34.37 -12.65
CA LYS A 596 -4.31 35.10 -11.45
C LYS A 596 -4.04 36.60 -11.62
N ALA A 597 -2.86 36.98 -12.12
CA ALA A 597 -2.54 38.38 -12.44
C ALA A 597 -3.49 38.99 -13.49
N GLU A 598 -3.98 38.23 -14.47
CA GLU A 598 -4.99 38.68 -15.43
C GLU A 598 -6.31 39.10 -14.77
N ARG A 599 -6.67 38.48 -13.62
CA ARG A 599 -7.83 38.90 -12.82
C ARG A 599 -7.56 40.18 -12.02
N TYR A 600 -6.30 40.55 -11.84
CA TYR A 600 -5.82 41.70 -11.08
C TYR A 600 -4.84 42.54 -11.92
N PRO A 601 -5.31 43.16 -13.03
CA PRO A 601 -4.46 43.73 -14.07
C PRO A 601 -3.76 45.02 -13.66
N LEU A 602 -4.14 45.65 -12.54
CA LEU A 602 -3.57 46.90 -12.07
C LEU A 602 -2.54 46.63 -10.96
N VAL A 603 -1.52 47.48 -10.86
CA VAL A 603 -0.47 47.36 -9.83
C VAL A 603 -0.28 48.73 -9.19
N ASP A 604 -0.17 48.75 -7.86
CA ASP A 604 0.31 49.89 -7.08
C ASP A 604 1.39 49.43 -6.09
N GLU A 605 1.79 50.29 -5.16
CA GLU A 605 2.82 50.02 -4.15
C GLU A 605 2.51 48.83 -3.23
N ILE A 606 1.24 48.42 -3.11
CA ILE A 606 0.81 47.28 -2.28
C ILE A 606 0.79 45.98 -3.09
N GLY A 607 0.60 46.06 -4.42
CA GLY A 607 0.63 44.90 -5.33
C GLY A 607 -0.52 44.88 -6.33
N HIS A 608 -0.75 43.71 -6.92
CA HIS A 608 -1.78 43.51 -7.94
C HIS A 608 -3.20 43.68 -7.39
N PHE A 609 -4.05 44.40 -8.13
CA PHE A 609 -5.45 44.61 -7.77
C PHE A 609 -6.38 44.75 -8.99
N ALA A 610 -7.68 44.64 -8.72
CA ALA A 610 -8.75 44.97 -9.65
C ALA A 610 -9.79 45.83 -8.95
N TRP A 611 -10.52 46.63 -9.72
CA TRP A 611 -11.67 47.37 -9.22
C TRP A 611 -12.91 46.49 -9.27
N MET A 612 -13.61 46.41 -8.15
CA MET A 612 -14.89 45.72 -8.04
C MET A 612 -15.93 46.67 -7.44
N ASN A 613 -17.19 46.52 -7.85
CA ASN A 613 -18.28 47.31 -7.29
C ASN A 613 -18.35 47.13 -5.77
N PHE A 614 -18.39 48.24 -5.01
CA PHE A 614 -18.40 48.22 -3.56
C PHE A 614 -19.77 47.88 -2.97
N VAL A 615 -20.85 47.99 -3.74
CA VAL A 615 -22.15 47.43 -3.38
C VAL A 615 -22.04 45.92 -3.30
N ARG A 616 -22.49 45.33 -2.20
CA ARG A 616 -22.53 43.87 -2.04
C ARG A 616 -23.54 43.28 -3.03
N ALA A 617 -23.17 42.15 -3.63
CA ALA A 617 -24.05 41.32 -4.44
C ALA A 617 -24.09 39.88 -3.89
N GLY A 618 -25.21 39.20 -4.08
CA GLY A 618 -25.40 37.79 -3.71
C GLY A 618 -26.14 37.62 -2.38
N ASN A 619 -25.76 36.60 -1.59
CA ASN A 619 -26.44 36.35 -0.31
C ASN A 619 -26.13 37.42 0.74
N ALA A 620 -27.15 37.76 1.53
CA ALA A 620 -27.09 38.77 2.60
C ALA A 620 -26.61 40.15 2.12
N ASP A 621 -27.14 40.60 0.97
CA ASP A 621 -26.74 41.81 0.27
C ASP A 621 -27.70 43.00 0.44
N LEU A 622 -28.77 42.84 1.21
CA LEU A 622 -29.75 43.90 1.49
C LEU A 622 -29.34 44.70 2.72
N ARG A 623 -29.87 45.92 2.82
CA ARG A 623 -29.76 46.75 4.04
C ARG A 623 -30.25 46.00 5.27
N THR A 624 -31.36 45.27 5.15
CA THR A 624 -31.98 44.52 6.26
C THR A 624 -31.06 43.44 6.84
N ASP A 625 -30.15 42.89 6.04
CA ASP A 625 -29.23 41.83 6.49
C ASP A 625 -28.13 42.38 7.39
N ARG A 626 -27.60 43.58 7.07
CA ARG A 626 -26.63 44.30 7.92
C ARG A 626 -26.86 45.82 7.83
N PRO A 627 -27.78 46.37 8.64
CA PRO A 627 -28.18 47.78 8.57
C PRO A 627 -27.02 48.78 8.72
N LYS A 628 -26.03 48.46 9.58
CA LYS A 628 -24.83 49.29 9.79
C LYS A 628 -23.88 49.37 8.58
N SER A 629 -24.13 48.60 7.51
CA SER A 629 -23.40 48.71 6.23
C SER A 629 -24.15 49.53 5.18
N PHE A 630 -25.24 50.20 5.56
CA PHE A 630 -25.94 51.19 4.73
C PHE A 630 -25.67 52.58 5.29
N TYR A 631 -24.79 53.34 4.64
CA TYR A 631 -24.40 54.68 5.06
C TYR A 631 -24.00 55.52 3.83
N PRO A 632 -24.08 56.85 3.89
CA PRO A 632 -23.68 57.71 2.78
C PRO A 632 -22.16 57.74 2.63
N ILE A 633 -21.71 57.79 1.37
CA ILE A 633 -20.36 58.19 1.01
C ILE A 633 -20.46 59.44 0.15
N TRP A 634 -19.77 60.48 0.56
CA TRP A 634 -19.69 61.75 -0.14
C TRP A 634 -18.56 61.72 -1.16
N VAL A 635 -18.85 62.23 -2.36
CA VAL A 635 -17.92 62.31 -3.49
C VAL A 635 -17.75 63.78 -3.87
N HIS A 636 -16.54 64.29 -3.71
CA HIS A 636 -16.18 65.66 -4.10
C HIS A 636 -16.02 65.79 -5.62
N GLU A 637 -16.02 67.04 -6.13
CA GLU A 637 -15.86 67.33 -7.56
C GLU A 637 -14.55 66.76 -8.15
N ASP A 638 -13.50 66.65 -7.33
CA ASP A 638 -12.22 66.04 -7.70
C ASP A 638 -12.22 64.49 -7.63
N GLY A 639 -13.36 63.88 -7.34
CA GLY A 639 -13.55 62.44 -7.23
C GLY A 639 -13.12 61.83 -5.90
N LYS A 640 -12.64 62.63 -4.94
CA LYS A 640 -12.25 62.14 -3.62
C LYS A 640 -13.47 61.72 -2.80
N LEU A 641 -13.29 60.64 -2.06
CA LEU A 641 -14.31 60.05 -1.21
C LEU A 641 -14.16 60.54 0.22
N TYR A 642 -15.28 60.76 0.88
CA TYR A 642 -15.36 61.13 2.27
C TYR A 642 -16.58 60.47 2.91
N VAL A 643 -16.40 59.82 4.06
CA VAL A 643 -17.51 59.32 4.86
C VAL A 643 -17.80 60.37 5.94
N PRO A 644 -18.99 60.98 5.95
CA PRO A 644 -19.31 62.01 6.93
C PRO A 644 -19.35 61.46 8.34
N LYS A 645 -19.36 62.31 9.37
CA LYS A 645 -19.57 61.91 10.77
C LYS A 645 -20.97 61.32 10.90
N LEU A 646 -21.03 60.11 11.45
CA LEU A 646 -22.26 59.31 11.53
C LEU A 646 -22.51 58.93 12.98
N GLN A 647 -23.77 59.01 13.42
CA GLN A 647 -24.26 58.46 14.68
C GLN A 647 -25.31 57.40 14.39
N TRP A 648 -25.15 56.21 14.97
CA TRP A 648 -26.12 55.13 14.81
C TRP A 648 -27.36 55.40 15.68
N VAL A 649 -28.55 55.22 15.09
CA VAL A 649 -29.84 55.33 15.78
C VAL A 649 -30.55 53.97 15.71
N ASP A 650 -30.68 53.33 16.87
CA ASP A 650 -31.20 51.97 16.97
C ASP A 650 -32.67 51.87 16.57
N GLU A 651 -33.49 52.88 16.91
CA GLU A 651 -34.92 52.90 16.61
C GLU A 651 -35.22 52.86 15.11
N ASN A 652 -34.34 53.48 14.31
CA ASN A 652 -34.53 53.64 12.86
C ASN A 652 -33.66 52.69 12.03
N ASN A 653 -32.78 51.91 12.67
CA ASN A 653 -31.75 51.11 12.00
C ASN A 653 -31.03 51.91 10.89
N ALA A 654 -30.62 53.13 11.24
CA ALA A 654 -30.06 54.11 10.32
C ALA A 654 -28.97 54.95 10.99
N TYR A 655 -28.16 55.61 10.16
CA TYR A 655 -27.21 56.62 10.65
C TYR A 655 -27.76 58.02 10.45
N ASP A 656 -27.67 58.83 11.49
CA ASP A 656 -27.78 60.28 11.39
C ASP A 656 -26.43 60.85 10.96
N VAL A 657 -26.47 61.77 9.98
CA VAL A 657 -25.30 62.50 9.51
C VAL A 657 -25.12 63.74 10.39
N LEU A 658 -23.99 63.82 11.08
CA LEU A 658 -23.72 64.85 12.10
C LEU A 658 -23.03 66.10 11.55
N GLU A 659 -22.90 66.23 10.22
CA GLU A 659 -22.28 67.39 9.59
C GLU A 659 -23.00 67.77 8.29
N GLU A 660 -22.97 69.05 7.95
CA GLU A 660 -23.63 69.58 6.75
C GLU A 660 -22.86 69.19 5.49
N ARG A 661 -23.59 68.71 4.48
CA ARG A 661 -22.99 68.34 3.19
C ARG A 661 -22.52 69.59 2.45
N PRO A 662 -21.22 69.70 2.08
CA PRO A 662 -20.72 70.85 1.33
C PRO A 662 -21.40 70.99 -0.04
N ALA A 663 -21.46 72.22 -0.56
CA ALA A 663 -21.95 72.48 -1.91
C ALA A 663 -21.06 71.79 -2.96
N GLY A 664 -21.66 71.22 -4.01
CA GLY A 664 -20.93 70.50 -5.07
C GLY A 664 -20.53 69.06 -4.73
N VAL A 665 -20.88 68.55 -3.54
CA VAL A 665 -20.60 67.17 -3.13
C VAL A 665 -21.80 66.27 -3.41
N GLU A 666 -21.57 65.19 -4.16
CA GLU A 666 -22.57 64.14 -4.41
C GLU A 666 -22.60 63.12 -3.29
N GLU A 667 -23.78 62.62 -2.94
CA GLU A 667 -23.96 61.60 -1.91
C GLU A 667 -24.40 60.28 -2.53
N VAL A 668 -23.70 59.21 -2.17
CA VAL A 668 -23.93 57.87 -2.72
C VAL A 668 -24.30 56.90 -1.60
N TYR A 669 -25.40 56.19 -1.81
CA TYR A 669 -25.83 55.05 -0.99
C TYR A 669 -25.74 53.76 -1.81
N PRO A 670 -25.66 52.57 -1.16
CA PRO A 670 -25.65 51.30 -1.86
C PRO A 670 -27.09 50.97 -2.29
N ILE A 671 -27.56 51.61 -3.34
CA ILE A 671 -28.91 51.46 -3.89
C ILE A 671 -28.80 50.91 -5.30
N LYS A 672 -29.61 49.92 -5.62
CA LYS A 672 -29.81 49.43 -6.99
C LYS A 672 -31.24 49.76 -7.43
N TYR A 673 -31.38 50.18 -8.68
CA TYR A 673 -32.69 50.38 -9.30
C TYR A 673 -32.99 49.21 -10.24
N ASP A 674 -34.18 48.62 -10.12
CA ASP A 674 -34.72 47.65 -11.08
C ASP A 674 -35.98 48.26 -11.70
N GLY A 675 -35.82 48.85 -12.88
CA GLY A 675 -36.84 49.76 -13.45
C GLY A 675 -37.09 50.95 -12.52
N ALA A 676 -38.33 51.07 -12.02
CA ALA A 676 -38.73 52.11 -11.06
C ALA A 676 -38.56 51.67 -9.59
N GLU A 677 -38.26 50.39 -9.34
CA GLU A 677 -38.15 49.86 -7.97
C GLU A 677 -36.78 50.17 -7.37
N LYS A 678 -36.79 50.74 -6.16
CA LYS A 678 -35.59 51.06 -5.38
C LYS A 678 -35.27 49.90 -4.44
N ILE A 679 -34.11 49.27 -4.61
CA ILE A 679 -33.62 48.20 -3.76
C ILE A 679 -32.45 48.69 -2.91
N GLU A 680 -32.65 48.78 -1.59
CA GLU A 680 -31.61 49.15 -0.64
C GLU A 680 -30.68 47.95 -0.37
N LYS A 681 -29.49 48.01 -0.97
CA LYS A 681 -28.41 47.04 -0.77
C LYS A 681 -27.58 47.44 0.44
N ARG A 682 -26.39 46.88 0.59
CA ARG A 682 -25.40 47.30 1.57
C ARG A 682 -24.01 47.39 0.97
N TRP A 683 -23.15 48.20 1.57
CA TRP A 683 -21.72 48.19 1.29
C TRP A 683 -21.07 46.89 1.74
N GLN A 684 -19.96 46.53 1.11
CA GLN A 684 -19.17 45.36 1.50
C GLN A 684 -18.42 45.55 2.83
N ARG A 685 -18.10 46.80 3.20
CA ARG A 685 -17.32 47.15 4.40
C ARG A 685 -18.03 48.24 5.22
N GLY A 686 -17.80 48.28 6.53
CA GLY A 686 -18.33 49.30 7.44
C GLY A 686 -17.59 50.64 7.32
N HIS A 687 -18.28 51.73 7.69
CA HIS A 687 -17.81 53.10 7.48
C HIS A 687 -16.48 53.43 8.18
N GLU A 688 -16.24 52.89 9.39
CA GLU A 688 -14.98 53.09 10.13
C GLU A 688 -13.76 52.52 9.41
N ARG A 689 -13.93 51.44 8.64
CA ARG A 689 -12.85 50.90 7.82
C ARG A 689 -12.60 51.81 6.63
N VAL A 690 -13.65 52.20 5.89
CA VAL A 690 -13.53 53.06 4.71
C VAL A 690 -12.80 54.38 5.05
N ARG A 691 -13.12 55.01 6.19
CA ARG A 691 -12.47 56.24 6.66
C ARG A 691 -10.95 56.13 6.85
N LYS A 692 -10.42 54.93 7.07
CA LYS A 692 -8.99 54.67 7.29
C LYS A 692 -8.23 54.36 5.99
N GLU A 693 -8.93 54.00 4.92
CA GLU A 693 -8.34 53.47 3.69
C GLU A 693 -8.99 54.06 2.42
N TYR A 694 -9.23 55.38 2.35
CA TYR A 694 -9.85 56.00 1.17
C TYR A 694 -9.15 55.68 -0.16
N GLY A 695 -7.82 55.47 -0.16
CA GLY A 695 -7.06 55.07 -1.35
C GLY A 695 -7.40 53.69 -1.91
N GLU A 696 -8.14 52.86 -1.17
CA GLU A 696 -8.65 51.56 -1.62
C GLU A 696 -10.00 51.68 -2.35
N TYR A 697 -10.53 52.89 -2.53
CA TYR A 697 -11.84 53.14 -3.13
C TYR A 697 -11.74 54.20 -4.21
N ARG A 698 -12.67 54.18 -5.17
CA ARG A 698 -12.83 55.24 -6.15
C ARG A 698 -14.29 55.49 -6.49
N ALA A 699 -14.59 56.72 -6.88
CA ALA A 699 -15.80 57.04 -7.59
C ALA A 699 -15.66 56.68 -9.07
N ARG A 700 -16.71 56.07 -9.65
CA ARG A 700 -16.81 55.76 -11.08
C ARG A 700 -18.21 56.07 -11.56
N ARG A 701 -18.33 56.79 -12.67
CA ARG A 701 -19.62 56.91 -13.38
C ARG A 701 -19.74 55.80 -14.42
N ASP A 702 -20.93 55.23 -14.51
CA ASP A 702 -21.25 54.32 -15.62
C ASP A 702 -21.66 55.09 -16.90
N SER A 703 -21.99 54.36 -17.96
CA SER A 703 -22.39 54.93 -19.25
C SER A 703 -23.68 55.76 -19.17
N SER A 704 -24.50 55.58 -18.14
CA SER A 704 -25.69 56.40 -17.88
C SER A 704 -25.40 57.62 -17.00
N GLY A 705 -24.15 57.83 -16.59
CA GLY A 705 -23.74 58.94 -15.71
C GLY A 705 -23.97 58.68 -14.22
N VAL A 706 -24.49 57.50 -13.86
CA VAL A 706 -24.78 57.14 -12.46
C VAL A 706 -23.48 56.90 -11.71
N LEU A 707 -23.34 57.58 -10.59
CA LEU A 707 -22.18 57.51 -9.72
C LEU A 707 -22.19 56.22 -8.90
N ASN A 708 -21.11 55.46 -8.99
CA ASN A 708 -20.88 54.22 -8.27
C ASN A 708 -19.56 54.31 -7.49
N ILE A 709 -19.47 53.54 -6.40
CA ILE A 709 -18.24 53.37 -5.65
C ILE A 709 -17.66 51.98 -5.96
N ASP A 710 -16.41 51.94 -6.39
CA ASP A 710 -15.64 50.71 -6.52
C ASP A 710 -14.63 50.63 -5.36
N PHE A 711 -14.20 49.41 -5.02
CA PHE A 711 -13.10 49.15 -4.09
C PHE A 711 -12.07 48.21 -4.73
N LYS A 712 -10.84 48.25 -4.24
CA LYS A 712 -9.77 47.35 -4.69
C LYS A 712 -9.96 45.96 -4.10
N THR A 713 -10.08 44.97 -4.97
CA THR A 713 -9.83 43.56 -4.62
C THR A 713 -8.37 43.27 -4.93
N ARG A 714 -7.67 42.69 -3.96
CA ARG A 714 -6.22 42.47 -4.02
C ARG A 714 -5.93 41.02 -4.40
N MET A 715 -4.87 40.80 -5.16
CA MET A 715 -4.30 39.48 -5.38
C MET A 715 -3.62 39.01 -4.09
N ASP A 716 -3.96 37.81 -3.62
CA ASP A 716 -3.36 37.22 -2.43
C ASP A 716 -2.44 36.06 -2.85
N ASP A 717 -1.15 36.33 -2.98
CA ASP A 717 -0.15 35.34 -3.41
C ASP A 717 0.18 34.28 -2.36
N GLU A 718 -0.31 34.46 -1.14
CA GLU A 718 -0.21 33.47 -0.06
C GLU A 718 -1.49 32.61 0.06
N ALA A 719 -2.49 32.87 -0.77
CA ALA A 719 -3.73 32.11 -0.76
C ALA A 719 -3.49 30.61 -1.04
N ALA A 720 -4.18 29.77 -0.26
CA ALA A 720 -4.16 28.33 -0.46
C ALA A 720 -4.60 27.93 -1.89
N PRO A 721 -4.11 26.79 -2.41
CA PRO A 721 -4.46 26.33 -3.75
C PRO A 721 -5.97 26.11 -3.91
N THR A 722 -6.53 26.45 -5.08
CA THR A 722 -7.91 26.08 -5.42
C THR A 722 -8.03 24.58 -5.67
N THR A 723 -9.22 24.01 -5.54
CA THR A 723 -9.42 22.56 -5.76
C THR A 723 -9.55 22.14 -7.22
N TRP A 724 -9.48 23.06 -8.19
CA TRP A 724 -9.54 22.77 -9.62
C TRP A 724 -8.22 23.13 -10.31
N TRP A 725 -7.53 22.13 -10.86
CA TRP A 725 -6.18 22.22 -11.40
C TRP A 725 -6.23 21.88 -12.90
N ASP A 726 -6.15 22.89 -13.76
CA ASP A 726 -6.42 22.76 -15.20
C ASP A 726 -5.32 23.34 -16.11
N ARG A 727 -4.11 23.52 -15.57
CA ARG A 727 -3.00 24.01 -16.38
C ARG A 727 -2.65 23.00 -17.48
N PRO A 728 -2.33 23.45 -18.72
CA PRO A 728 -2.03 22.54 -19.82
C PRO A 728 -0.91 21.53 -19.53
N GLU A 729 0.07 21.93 -18.72
CA GLU A 729 1.25 21.15 -18.33
C GLU A 729 0.93 19.96 -17.42
N TYR A 730 -0.31 19.87 -16.91
CA TYR A 730 -0.75 18.74 -16.09
C TYR A 730 -1.23 17.54 -16.94
N ALA A 731 -1.33 17.69 -18.26
CA ALA A 731 -1.85 16.65 -19.13
C ALA A 731 -0.82 15.52 -19.39
N SER A 732 -0.80 14.50 -18.51
CA SER A 732 0.13 13.36 -18.58
C SER A 732 0.11 12.62 -19.92
N SER A 733 -1.05 12.53 -20.57
CA SER A 733 -1.18 11.87 -21.88
C SER A 733 -0.42 12.56 -23.01
N ASN A 734 -0.11 13.85 -22.87
CA ASN A 734 0.58 14.63 -23.91
C ASN A 734 2.03 14.95 -23.52
N PHE A 735 2.28 15.22 -22.24
CA PHE A 735 3.56 15.78 -21.80
C PHE A 735 4.43 14.78 -21.04
N GLY A 736 3.88 13.88 -20.21
CA GLY A 736 4.70 13.02 -19.36
C GLY A 736 5.60 12.08 -20.16
N ALA A 737 5.00 11.33 -21.10
CA ALA A 737 5.74 10.40 -21.95
C ALA A 737 6.71 11.11 -22.91
N ALA A 738 6.33 12.30 -23.40
CA ALA A 738 7.18 13.12 -24.27
C ALA A 738 8.39 13.69 -23.49
N GLU A 739 8.16 14.24 -22.29
CA GLU A 739 9.21 14.73 -21.39
C GLU A 739 10.20 13.61 -21.06
N LEU A 740 9.72 12.40 -20.75
CA LEU A 740 10.59 11.28 -20.46
C LEU A 740 11.36 10.79 -21.70
N ALA A 741 10.73 10.75 -22.87
CA ALA A 741 11.39 10.40 -24.12
C ALA A 741 12.48 11.41 -24.53
N ASP A 742 12.29 12.70 -24.22
CA ASP A 742 13.30 13.73 -24.46
C ASP A 742 14.52 13.58 -23.54
N ILE A 743 14.34 13.06 -22.32
CA ILE A 743 15.43 12.84 -21.34
C ILE A 743 16.12 11.49 -21.59
N VAL A 744 15.34 10.44 -21.81
CA VAL A 744 15.81 9.07 -22.02
C VAL A 744 15.09 8.50 -23.26
N PRO A 745 15.67 8.63 -24.47
CA PRO A 745 14.99 8.27 -25.73
C PRO A 745 14.57 6.79 -25.86
N ARG A 746 15.20 5.90 -25.09
CA ARG A 746 14.93 4.46 -25.07
C ARG A 746 14.34 4.00 -23.72
N ASN A 747 13.42 4.79 -23.16
CA ASN A 747 12.72 4.41 -21.94
C ASN A 747 11.55 3.45 -22.25
N ASP A 748 11.36 2.47 -21.38
CA ASP A 748 10.27 1.48 -21.45
C ASP A 748 9.13 1.83 -20.45
N PHE A 749 8.98 3.10 -20.05
CA PHE A 749 8.04 3.51 -19.00
C PHE A 749 6.72 4.08 -19.57
N ASP A 750 5.62 3.37 -19.37
CA ASP A 750 4.35 3.65 -20.07
C ASP A 750 3.56 4.86 -19.54
N TYR A 751 3.65 5.16 -18.24
CA TYR A 751 2.71 6.08 -17.57
C TYR A 751 3.39 7.07 -16.60
N PRO A 752 4.38 7.86 -17.04
CA PRO A 752 5.01 8.85 -16.16
C PRO A 752 4.04 10.01 -15.86
N LYS A 753 4.06 10.52 -14.63
CA LYS A 753 3.40 11.79 -14.28
C LYS A 753 4.15 12.96 -14.90
N THR A 754 3.45 14.05 -15.19
CA THR A 754 4.11 15.28 -15.68
C THR A 754 4.90 15.96 -14.58
N LYS A 755 6.07 16.49 -14.92
CA LYS A 755 6.89 17.27 -13.99
C LYS A 755 6.09 18.45 -13.41
N GLY A 756 5.37 19.18 -14.26
CA GLY A 756 4.63 20.38 -13.86
C GLY A 756 3.54 20.12 -12.80
N PHE A 757 2.83 19.00 -12.91
CA PHE A 757 1.85 18.60 -11.90
C PHE A 757 2.52 18.26 -10.57
N VAL A 758 3.56 17.42 -10.60
CA VAL A 758 4.27 16.98 -9.39
C VAL A 758 4.93 18.16 -8.68
N MET A 759 5.50 19.13 -9.42
CA MET A 759 6.06 20.37 -8.82
C MET A 759 5.03 21.15 -8.01
N ASP A 760 3.82 21.37 -8.56
CA ASP A 760 2.77 22.10 -7.85
C ASP A 760 2.18 21.28 -6.69
N ALA A 761 2.10 19.94 -6.83
CA ALA A 761 1.72 19.05 -5.74
C ALA A 761 2.72 19.12 -4.57
N LEU A 762 4.04 19.08 -4.85
CA LEU A 762 5.09 19.23 -3.85
C LEU A 762 5.03 20.60 -3.18
N ARG A 763 4.89 21.69 -3.96
CA ARG A 763 4.74 23.05 -3.41
C ARG A 763 3.55 23.14 -2.49
N ALA A 764 2.37 22.68 -2.92
CA ALA A 764 1.17 22.66 -2.08
C ALA A 764 1.35 21.84 -0.79
N ALA A 765 2.18 20.79 -0.84
CA ALA A 765 2.54 19.94 0.28
C ALA A 765 3.76 20.44 1.11
N GLY A 766 4.18 21.69 0.93
CA GLY A 766 5.19 22.33 1.80
C GLY A 766 6.61 22.34 1.25
N ALA A 767 6.85 21.93 0.00
CA ALA A 767 8.15 22.08 -0.66
C ALA A 767 8.44 23.53 -1.06
N THR A 768 7.89 24.50 -0.34
CA THR A 768 8.27 25.91 -0.41
C THR A 768 9.46 26.21 0.51
N GLU A 769 9.68 25.41 1.56
CA GLU A 769 10.88 25.52 2.43
C GLU A 769 12.16 25.24 1.63
N ASP A 770 13.17 26.12 1.75
CA ASP A 770 14.42 26.01 0.97
C ASP A 770 15.17 24.71 1.21
N GLU A 771 15.10 24.14 2.42
CA GLU A 771 15.78 22.89 2.79
C GLU A 771 14.78 21.73 2.99
N ALA A 772 13.61 21.79 2.34
CA ALA A 772 12.62 20.74 2.41
C ALA A 772 13.20 19.37 1.98
N ILE A 773 12.86 18.33 2.72
CA ILE A 773 13.08 16.93 2.30
C ILE A 773 11.76 16.42 1.73
N CYS A 774 11.78 16.09 0.44
CA CYS A 774 10.66 15.53 -0.31
C CYS A 774 10.83 14.02 -0.43
N VAL A 775 9.85 13.24 0.02
CA VAL A 775 9.90 11.77 -0.06
C VAL A 775 8.84 11.24 -1.00
N ASP A 776 9.25 10.34 -1.89
CA ASP A 776 8.36 9.54 -2.71
C ASP A 776 8.76 8.06 -2.64
N PHE A 777 7.86 7.26 -2.10
CA PHE A 777 8.06 5.83 -1.89
C PHE A 777 7.25 4.94 -2.85
N PHE A 778 6.80 5.56 -3.96
CA PHE A 778 6.29 4.95 -5.18
C PHE A 778 6.90 5.72 -6.36
N ALA A 779 8.24 5.77 -6.43
CA ALA A 779 8.94 6.74 -7.25
C ALA A 779 8.75 6.56 -8.76
N GLY A 780 8.52 5.33 -9.24
CA GLY A 780 8.28 5.04 -10.65
C GLY A 780 9.39 5.59 -11.54
N SER A 781 9.03 6.45 -12.51
CA SER A 781 9.97 7.12 -13.42
C SER A 781 10.86 8.17 -12.76
N GLY A 782 10.77 8.38 -11.45
CA GLY A 782 11.57 9.38 -10.73
C GLY A 782 11.10 10.83 -10.91
N THR A 783 9.86 11.05 -11.35
CA THR A 783 9.31 12.39 -11.63
C THR A 783 9.41 13.32 -10.42
N THR A 784 9.25 12.81 -9.20
CA THR A 784 9.40 13.60 -7.97
C THR A 784 10.82 14.15 -7.80
N GLY A 785 11.85 13.33 -8.06
CA GLY A 785 13.24 13.80 -8.01
C GLY A 785 13.51 14.87 -9.07
N HIS A 786 13.02 14.66 -10.30
CA HIS A 786 13.12 15.65 -11.37
C HIS A 786 12.42 16.97 -11.01
N ALA A 787 11.22 16.91 -10.41
CA ALA A 787 10.49 18.08 -9.96
C ALA A 787 11.26 18.86 -8.87
N VAL A 788 11.88 18.18 -7.91
CA VAL A 788 12.69 18.82 -6.85
C VAL A 788 13.93 19.53 -7.44
N ILE A 789 14.64 18.87 -8.35
CA ILE A 789 15.79 19.45 -9.04
C ILE A 789 15.38 20.72 -9.80
N GLU A 790 14.24 20.67 -10.50
CA GLU A 790 13.72 21.82 -11.23
C GLU A 790 13.29 22.97 -10.31
N LEU A 791 12.63 22.66 -9.20
CA LEU A 791 12.27 23.66 -8.19
C LEU A 791 13.51 24.41 -7.71
N ASN A 792 14.56 23.69 -7.32
CA ASN A 792 15.83 24.28 -6.89
C ASN A 792 16.49 25.13 -7.99
N ARG A 793 16.37 24.76 -9.27
CA ARG A 793 16.88 25.58 -10.38
C ARG A 793 16.10 26.88 -10.54
N LEU A 794 14.79 26.85 -10.33
CA LEU A 794 13.91 28.00 -10.52
C LEU A 794 14.04 29.05 -9.41
N ASP A 795 14.21 28.62 -8.16
CA ASP A 795 14.21 29.51 -7.00
C ASP A 795 15.50 29.50 -6.18
N GLN A 796 16.54 28.79 -6.65
CA GLN A 796 17.82 28.61 -5.95
C GLN A 796 17.70 27.94 -4.58
N GLY A 797 16.64 27.16 -4.36
CA GLY A 797 16.46 26.34 -3.16
C GLY A 797 17.48 25.21 -3.05
N LYS A 798 17.50 24.57 -1.89
CA LYS A 798 18.40 23.45 -1.52
C LYS A 798 17.61 22.23 -1.06
N ARG A 799 16.44 22.02 -1.68
CA ARG A 799 15.53 20.93 -1.34
C ARG A 799 16.18 19.61 -1.70
N LYS A 800 15.97 18.59 -0.88
CA LYS A 800 16.48 17.24 -1.12
C LYS A 800 15.35 16.27 -1.42
N TYR A 801 15.62 15.25 -2.21
CA TYR A 801 14.65 14.19 -2.49
C TYR A 801 15.10 12.83 -1.94
N ILE A 802 14.14 12.01 -1.54
CA ILE A 802 14.34 10.59 -1.25
C ILE A 802 13.34 9.82 -2.09
N LEU A 803 13.84 8.98 -2.99
CA LEU A 803 13.04 8.12 -3.84
C LEU A 803 13.21 6.68 -3.40
N VAL A 804 12.10 5.94 -3.32
CA VAL A 804 12.12 4.49 -3.13
C VAL A 804 11.41 3.82 -4.28
N GLU A 805 12.09 2.87 -4.91
CA GLU A 805 11.56 2.06 -5.99
C GLU A 805 12.06 0.62 -5.85
N GLN A 806 11.21 -0.37 -6.14
CA GLN A 806 11.53 -1.79 -6.00
C GLN A 806 12.12 -2.41 -7.28
N GLY A 807 12.12 -1.66 -8.39
CA GLY A 807 12.48 -2.13 -9.74
C GLY A 807 11.25 -2.08 -10.65
N CYS A 808 11.37 -1.43 -11.81
CA CYS A 808 10.27 -0.99 -12.68
C CYS A 808 10.28 -1.64 -14.03
#